data_AF-A0A945RW76-F1
#
_entry.id   AF-A0A945RW76-F1
#
_cell.length_a   1.000
_cell.length_b   1.000
_cell.length_c   1.000
_cell.angle_alpha   90.00
_cell.angle_beta   90.00
_cell.angle_gamma   90.00
#
_symmetry.space_group_name_H-M   'P 1'
#
loop_
_entity.id
_entity.type
_entity.pdbx_description
1 polymer ?
#
loop_
_entity_poly.entity_id
_entity_poly.type
_entity_poly.pdbx_seq_one_letter_code
_entity_poly.pdbx_strand_id
1 'polypeptide(L)'
;MQRPTSVWLTICTVLMSTLGARGATRFVRPDALGAGDGTSLESAWTIHEASEQARAGDLIGLAKGEYVLDRTIVLRKDQDWAAASGGVVLRPAKAGIRLMEIPANAGGVRLEGIVFSQARLDGAGGAALRIAGKDATIRRCEFVGNHASGGAKEGHGGGAVWVEGGEARFVDCGFTGNDLAARASRQGGAGVQVLKGSAQFDQCRFRGNSVYAPRRESPYHYAGGGAVYVLQGKTNFVECRFESNRAEVSSGNHGGGALYLYAARATLAQCELLDNEARQGHGGGVFQADGEVRLDNCRVESNVSTLDGGAIYQRTRSSLSLVNCKITANRSPAHAISINASWGGTNTHIANSLFRNNLPRDILRSDITNGDSRHKANVTILTSRFESLGQPLNDGPTDNGGEYTVTDSTFGKTDPVEAAQQMAEDLPEPVFFVTFEKGDLKNQAPGRPASARVPAGRQAPPVRRGAGIAGSDCIDYSDLKANIGRYAPLTYDHREMIDAIDGAKSFTISGWIKRPDNRFDGHEQIVWLGDRFGFILHGKQVGRLMALLYETEAGKPRNVAGSYFTPFHSAFLESRWAFFAFSYDGTRKTQNAWFYMADEKTPVRKDHPYRTSSSDAPMGGLKPQGAGEPIILGASDVDGGETFRGLLDSVRIYASKTDDSAALDQMQLEMVRQEDLGKEWLRKVADEGEAARQRRVEQERSIQQSRYPDPIAIQPVDILDNVFPDRPPRPLDEADMRHVPRGAIAPFQFAVRAGRDALCRLSVQPIRNESGVRLRSEPVTYHAQAVPVEGNNGGGGQSSADRAMIPFWGANIIREAPFELAEPLFPAGEVDLEGGRYHSVVVEVLVPRDAEPGIYTGRLVAHASTGMVEAPFSIRVYPVEFDGFALQSIHWLNPEPRALTTDPEPPELWSERHWQLLENAGRVLKRFGDTHMLTPATGPNALVRITRATDGSYVFDFSRLERWFDTFERIGFEYFDGRHIVGAVWTPMLDEASGGTTKLLNDLQMGVHPETMKFLKAYYTALHEALTRRNMISRYFQCQYDEPHDEDRYRALTDLARRCLPGVKTKDAINGKPAHYSPLVDVHVFGIRTMEAAADVVQQRVQQGRDVWEYQCCSPYPPYANRHLDEIMPGNRLYPWYAYLHKADGYLFWAANQYRGVDPYKHSIGPTGGDGYRPVGHPPGDNWMFYPHRDGLYGSMRMLNFREGLLDHAMLVKLAERDRDRADEIMNSIARNQLDYETDPRVYHQARREILEALHRP
;
A
#
# COMPACT_ATOMS: atom_id res chain seq x y z
N MET A 1 -1.38 33.20 64.55
CA MET A 1 -2.25 32.53 63.55
C MET A 1 -2.72 33.59 62.56
N GLN A 2 -1.99 33.81 61.46
CA GLN A 2 -2.34 34.82 60.46
C GLN A 2 -2.11 34.30 59.03
N ARG A 3 -3.21 34.24 58.28
CA ARG A 3 -3.42 34.30 56.81
C ARG A 3 -2.94 33.14 55.90
N PRO A 4 -3.91 32.52 55.19
CA PRO A 4 -3.82 32.30 53.74
C PRO A 4 -4.90 33.08 52.97
N THR A 5 -5.44 34.16 53.55
CA THR A 5 -6.43 35.03 52.89
C THR A 5 -5.81 35.94 51.81
N SER A 6 -4.51 36.22 51.84
CA SER A 6 -3.87 37.16 50.89
C SER A 6 -3.70 36.59 49.48
N VAL A 7 -3.27 35.35 49.31
CA VAL A 7 -3.06 34.74 47.99
C VAL A 7 -4.39 34.55 47.26
N TRP A 8 -5.44 34.18 47.98
CA TRP A 8 -6.80 34.03 47.44
C TRP A 8 -7.47 35.36 47.12
N LEU A 9 -7.28 36.40 47.93
CA LEU A 9 -7.71 37.75 47.56
C LEU A 9 -6.97 38.20 46.30
N THR A 10 -5.65 37.99 46.18
CA THR A 10 -4.89 38.34 44.97
C THR A 10 -5.39 37.58 43.74
N ILE A 11 -5.75 36.29 43.86
CA ILE A 11 -6.37 35.51 42.78
C ILE A 11 -7.74 36.09 42.42
N CYS A 12 -8.55 36.50 43.39
CA CYS A 12 -9.83 37.18 43.15
C CYS A 12 -9.64 38.56 42.52
N THR A 13 -8.59 39.31 42.89
CA THR A 13 -8.27 40.61 42.28
C THR A 13 -7.83 40.44 40.83
N VAL A 14 -7.05 39.38 40.52
CA VAL A 14 -6.66 39.01 39.16
C VAL A 14 -7.87 38.53 38.34
N LEU A 15 -8.75 37.72 38.94
CA LEU A 15 -10.02 37.28 38.33
C LEU A 15 -10.98 38.46 38.08
N MET A 16 -11.08 39.41 39.02
CA MET A 16 -11.84 40.66 38.85
C MET A 16 -11.28 41.55 37.74
N SER A 17 -9.95 41.58 37.56
CA SER A 17 -9.30 42.36 36.49
C SER A 17 -9.43 41.73 35.10
N THR A 18 -9.62 40.40 35.02
CA THR A 18 -9.68 39.66 33.75
C THR A 18 -11.10 39.45 33.24
N LEU A 19 -12.10 39.32 34.12
CA LEU A 19 -13.51 39.16 33.76
C LEU A 19 -14.32 40.47 33.85
N GLY A 20 -13.89 41.44 34.66
CA GLY A 20 -14.68 42.63 35.00
C GLY A 20 -15.95 42.22 35.75
N ALA A 21 -15.81 41.93 37.05
CA ALA A 21 -16.93 41.47 37.87
C ALA A 21 -18.10 42.47 37.81
N ARG A 22 -19.28 41.98 37.41
CA ARG A 22 -20.48 42.80 37.25
C ARG A 22 -21.31 42.92 38.55
N GLY A 23 -20.87 42.24 39.61
CA GLY A 23 -21.59 42.02 40.87
C GLY A 23 -20.66 41.50 41.97
N ALA A 24 -21.20 40.85 43.00
CA ALA A 24 -20.42 40.44 44.16
C ALA A 24 -19.67 39.12 43.92
N THR A 25 -18.52 38.93 44.56
CA THR A 25 -17.79 37.66 44.53
C THR A 25 -18.36 36.67 45.53
N ARG A 26 -18.54 35.42 45.11
CA ARG A 26 -19.02 34.29 45.92
C ARG A 26 -18.09 33.10 45.79
N PHE A 27 -17.78 32.44 46.89
CA PHE A 27 -16.80 31.35 46.95
C PHE A 27 -17.47 29.99 47.04
N VAL A 28 -16.93 29.03 46.30
CA VAL A 28 -17.39 27.64 46.23
C VAL A 28 -16.19 26.70 46.42
N ARG A 29 -16.36 25.60 47.17
CA ARG A 29 -15.34 24.55 47.36
C ARG A 29 -15.95 23.15 47.33
N PRO A 30 -15.18 22.10 46.95
CA PRO A 30 -15.75 20.76 46.70
C PRO A 30 -16.25 20.06 47.98
N ASP A 31 -15.73 20.42 49.15
CA ASP A 31 -16.04 19.88 50.47
C ASP A 31 -17.02 20.75 51.29
N ALA A 32 -17.65 21.76 50.66
CA ALA A 32 -18.60 22.63 51.36
C ALA A 32 -19.79 21.82 51.91
N LEU A 33 -20.11 22.02 53.20
CA LEU A 33 -21.18 21.30 53.90
C LEU A 33 -22.59 21.88 53.63
N GLY A 34 -22.68 23.01 52.92
CA GLY A 34 -23.92 23.79 52.74
C GLY A 34 -24.25 24.70 53.93
N ALA A 35 -25.09 25.72 53.69
CA ALA A 35 -25.54 26.74 54.66
C ALA A 35 -24.59 27.93 54.99
N GLY A 36 -23.53 28.15 54.23
CA GLY A 36 -22.71 29.38 54.28
C GLY A 36 -23.35 30.57 53.53
N ASP A 37 -22.76 31.77 53.65
CA ASP A 37 -23.21 32.98 52.92
C ASP A 37 -22.43 33.24 51.62
N GLY A 38 -21.45 32.39 51.31
CA GLY A 38 -20.61 32.45 50.11
C GLY A 38 -19.61 33.60 50.10
N THR A 39 -19.48 34.40 51.16
CA THR A 39 -18.62 35.60 51.17
C THR A 39 -17.14 35.29 51.45
N SER A 40 -16.82 34.08 51.91
CA SER A 40 -15.46 33.61 52.18
C SER A 40 -15.30 32.11 51.88
N LEU A 41 -14.06 31.59 51.89
CA LEU A 41 -13.81 30.15 51.78
C LEU A 41 -14.34 29.35 52.98
N GLU A 42 -14.38 29.95 54.16
CA GLU A 42 -14.89 29.33 55.38
C GLU A 42 -16.42 29.22 55.34
N SER A 43 -17.09 30.22 54.78
CA SER A 43 -18.53 30.28 54.53
C SER A 43 -18.93 29.93 53.09
N ALA A 44 -18.10 29.17 52.37
CA ALA A 44 -18.29 28.86 50.96
C ALA A 44 -19.60 28.09 50.69
N TRP A 45 -20.22 28.39 49.56
CA TRP A 45 -21.36 27.64 49.05
C TRP A 45 -20.95 26.30 48.46
N THR A 46 -21.87 25.35 48.44
CA THR A 46 -21.80 24.22 47.50
C THR A 46 -21.96 24.73 46.07
N ILE A 47 -21.51 23.95 45.09
CA ILE A 47 -21.60 24.33 43.69
C ILE A 47 -23.06 24.47 43.20
N HIS A 48 -23.99 23.71 43.78
CA HIS A 48 -25.42 23.82 43.47
C HIS A 48 -26.06 25.06 44.09
N GLU A 49 -25.77 25.36 45.37
CA GLU A 49 -26.24 26.59 46.03
C GLU A 49 -25.79 27.84 45.26
N ALA A 50 -24.56 27.85 44.74
CA ALA A 50 -24.06 28.96 43.94
C ALA A 50 -24.91 29.23 42.67
N SER A 51 -25.34 28.17 41.97
CA SER A 51 -26.20 28.32 40.79
C SER A 51 -27.60 28.85 41.12
N GLU A 52 -28.12 28.52 42.30
CA GLU A 52 -29.48 28.88 42.73
C GLU A 52 -29.52 30.29 43.36
N GLN A 53 -28.59 30.57 44.27
CA GLN A 53 -28.62 31.73 45.16
C GLN A 53 -27.92 32.97 44.60
N ALA A 54 -26.93 32.81 43.72
CA ALA A 54 -26.19 33.94 43.17
C ALA A 54 -27.09 34.89 42.38
N ARG A 55 -26.82 36.19 42.48
CA ARG A 55 -27.53 37.24 41.75
C ARG A 55 -26.93 37.41 40.36
N ALA A 56 -27.69 38.03 39.46
CA ALA A 56 -27.15 38.41 38.16
C ALA A 56 -25.97 39.40 38.36
N GLY A 57 -24.88 39.14 37.67
CA GLY A 57 -23.60 39.86 37.73
C GLY A 57 -22.59 39.28 38.72
N ASP A 58 -22.99 38.38 39.62
CA ASP A 58 -22.08 37.81 40.62
C ASP A 58 -20.95 36.97 39.95
N LEU A 59 -19.77 37.04 40.57
CA LEU A 59 -18.60 36.22 40.22
C LEU A 59 -18.52 35.02 41.17
N ILE A 60 -18.69 33.81 40.65
CA ILE A 60 -18.57 32.55 41.36
C ILE A 60 -17.14 32.02 41.24
N GLY A 61 -16.36 32.20 42.30
CA GLY A 61 -15.00 31.70 42.41
C GLY A 61 -14.98 30.24 42.88
N LEU A 62 -14.56 29.33 41.98
CA LEU A 62 -14.43 27.91 42.27
C LEU A 62 -13.05 27.61 42.85
N ALA A 63 -13.02 27.05 44.06
CA ALA A 63 -11.78 26.60 44.67
C ALA A 63 -11.20 25.37 43.95
N LYS A 64 -9.87 25.26 43.89
CA LYS A 64 -9.19 24.11 43.28
C LYS A 64 -9.71 22.80 43.89
N GLY A 65 -10.07 21.84 43.04
CA GLY A 65 -10.55 20.53 43.45
C GLY A 65 -11.45 19.87 42.41
N GLU A 66 -11.79 18.61 42.68
CA GLU A 66 -12.74 17.84 41.89
C GLU A 66 -14.15 17.98 42.47
N TYR A 67 -15.10 18.40 41.64
CA TYR A 67 -16.51 18.56 41.97
C TYR A 67 -17.30 17.44 41.31
N VAL A 68 -17.74 16.50 42.12
CA VAL A 68 -18.56 15.36 41.69
C VAL A 68 -20.03 15.76 41.77
N LEU A 69 -20.69 15.89 40.61
CA LEU A 69 -22.05 16.41 40.48
C LEU A 69 -23.07 15.28 40.49
N ASP A 70 -24.05 15.36 41.38
CA ASP A 70 -25.18 14.42 41.45
C ASP A 70 -26.34 14.81 40.52
N ARG A 71 -26.35 16.05 40.04
CA ARG A 71 -27.32 16.63 39.09
C ARG A 71 -26.68 17.73 38.23
N THR A 72 -27.35 18.11 37.15
CA THR A 72 -26.92 19.19 36.24
C THR A 72 -26.95 20.56 36.92
N ILE A 73 -25.92 21.37 36.69
CA ILE A 73 -25.91 22.79 37.08
C ILE A 73 -26.62 23.61 35.99
N VAL A 74 -27.69 24.34 36.35
CA VAL A 74 -28.49 25.14 35.39
C VAL A 74 -28.27 26.64 35.63
N LEU A 75 -27.64 27.31 34.67
CA LEU A 75 -27.21 28.71 34.77
C LEU A 75 -28.28 29.63 34.19
N ARG A 76 -29.26 30.05 35.01
CA ARG A 76 -30.43 30.84 34.57
C ARG A 76 -30.23 32.35 34.56
N LYS A 77 -29.10 32.84 35.07
CA LYS A 77 -28.82 34.26 35.32
C LYS A 77 -27.48 34.62 34.70
N ASP A 78 -27.26 35.88 34.35
CA ASP A 78 -25.97 36.42 33.94
C ASP A 78 -24.97 36.24 35.08
N GLN A 79 -24.14 35.21 35.01
CA GLN A 79 -23.19 34.86 36.08
C GLN A 79 -21.83 34.58 35.46
N ASP A 80 -20.79 35.03 36.16
CA ASP A 80 -19.41 34.76 35.79
C ASP A 80 -18.88 33.65 36.71
N TRP A 81 -18.43 32.54 36.17
CA TRP A 81 -17.90 31.39 36.91
C TRP A 81 -16.43 31.23 36.58
N ALA A 82 -15.58 31.27 37.59
CA ALA A 82 -14.14 31.26 37.39
C ALA A 82 -13.41 30.29 38.31
N ALA A 83 -12.58 29.45 37.71
CA ALA A 83 -11.69 28.56 38.43
C ALA A 83 -10.50 29.32 39.02
N ALA A 84 -10.14 29.01 40.25
CA ALA A 84 -8.86 29.39 40.80
C ALA A 84 -7.75 28.54 40.16
N SER A 85 -6.92 29.19 39.33
CA SER A 85 -5.69 28.68 38.71
C SER A 85 -5.58 27.15 38.58
N GLY A 86 -6.03 26.61 37.44
CA GLY A 86 -5.53 25.36 36.86
C GLY A 86 -5.88 24.04 37.56
N GLY A 87 -7.00 23.93 38.28
CA GLY A 87 -7.34 22.64 38.91
C GLY A 87 -8.78 22.46 39.37
N VAL A 88 -9.75 23.07 38.69
CA VAL A 88 -11.18 22.80 38.94
C VAL A 88 -11.68 21.82 37.91
N VAL A 89 -12.11 20.63 38.36
CA VAL A 89 -12.61 19.56 37.50
C VAL A 89 -14.05 19.25 37.87
N LEU A 90 -14.96 19.35 36.91
CA LEU A 90 -16.34 18.92 37.04
C LEU A 90 -16.48 17.50 36.48
N ARG A 91 -17.04 16.60 37.29
CA ARG A 91 -17.32 15.21 36.92
C ARG A 91 -18.71 14.80 37.31
N PRO A 92 -19.37 13.89 36.57
CA PRO A 92 -20.65 13.36 37.01
C PRO A 92 -20.45 12.28 38.09
N ALA A 93 -21.37 12.17 39.04
CA ALA A 93 -21.40 11.06 39.99
C ALA A 93 -21.78 9.72 39.34
N LYS A 94 -22.49 9.76 38.21
CA LYS A 94 -22.98 8.62 37.43
C LYS A 94 -23.31 9.02 36.00
N ALA A 95 -23.44 8.04 35.11
CA ALA A 95 -23.95 8.26 33.76
C ALA A 95 -25.36 8.89 33.79
N GLY A 96 -25.69 9.67 32.76
CA GLY A 96 -26.97 10.37 32.62
C GLY A 96 -26.97 11.80 33.16
N ILE A 97 -25.86 12.28 33.73
CA ILE A 97 -25.74 13.63 34.27
C ILE A 97 -24.97 14.50 33.28
N ARG A 98 -25.61 15.58 32.81
CA ARG A 98 -24.93 16.68 32.13
C ARG A 98 -24.26 17.57 33.17
N LEU A 99 -23.05 18.07 32.92
CA LEU A 99 -22.35 18.88 33.92
C LEU A 99 -22.97 20.27 34.08
N MET A 100 -23.16 20.99 32.97
CA MET A 100 -23.74 22.34 32.96
C MET A 100 -24.73 22.56 31.81
N GLU A 101 -25.72 23.42 32.05
CA GLU A 101 -26.69 23.86 31.06
C GLU A 101 -26.98 25.36 31.16
N ILE A 102 -26.92 26.06 30.02
CA ILE A 102 -27.34 27.44 29.84
C ILE A 102 -28.66 27.43 29.05
N PRO A 103 -29.82 27.55 29.71
CA PRO A 103 -31.13 27.48 29.04
C PRO A 103 -31.40 28.70 28.16
N ALA A 104 -32.38 28.60 27.26
CA ALA A 104 -32.69 29.62 26.24
C ALA A 104 -33.04 31.01 26.81
N ASN A 105 -33.48 31.09 28.05
CA ASN A 105 -33.81 32.33 28.74
C ASN A 105 -32.63 32.96 29.49
N ALA A 106 -31.44 32.37 29.43
CA ALA A 106 -30.23 32.89 30.04
C ALA A 106 -29.39 33.68 29.01
N GLY A 107 -28.74 34.76 29.48
CA GLY A 107 -27.84 35.60 28.70
C GLY A 107 -26.53 35.85 29.45
N GLY A 108 -25.46 36.19 28.73
CA GLY A 108 -24.28 36.82 29.31
C GLY A 108 -23.47 35.99 30.33
N VAL A 109 -23.63 34.66 30.33
CA VAL A 109 -22.89 33.73 31.19
C VAL A 109 -21.42 33.67 30.76
N ARG A 110 -20.49 33.75 31.72
CA ARG A 110 -19.05 33.57 31.45
C ARG A 110 -18.49 32.40 32.23
N LEU A 111 -17.77 31.50 31.56
CA LEU A 111 -17.07 30.37 32.18
C LEU A 111 -15.57 30.52 31.93
N GLU A 112 -14.77 30.43 32.98
CA GLU A 112 -13.32 30.69 32.93
C GLU A 112 -12.54 29.58 33.64
N GLY A 113 -11.65 28.89 32.93
CA GLY A 113 -10.67 27.99 33.56
C GLY A 113 -11.19 26.63 34.03
N ILE A 114 -12.37 26.19 33.59
CA ILE A 114 -13.06 24.99 34.11
C ILE A 114 -12.74 23.76 33.25
N VAL A 115 -12.44 22.63 33.89
CA VAL A 115 -12.29 21.33 33.21
C VAL A 115 -13.58 20.52 33.32
N PHE A 116 -14.23 20.24 32.20
CA PHE A 116 -15.40 19.38 32.06
C PHE A 116 -14.95 17.98 31.63
N SER A 117 -15.10 16.98 32.50
CA SER A 117 -14.52 15.66 32.21
C SER A 117 -15.44 14.49 32.51
N GLN A 118 -15.33 13.46 31.65
CA GLN A 118 -15.96 12.14 31.82
C GLN A 118 -17.49 12.18 31.91
N ALA A 119 -18.14 13.22 31.38
CA ALA A 119 -19.58 13.24 31.27
C ALA A 119 -20.04 12.15 30.30
N ARG A 120 -20.98 11.29 30.72
CA ARG A 120 -21.58 10.25 29.86
C ARG A 120 -23.08 10.43 29.82
N LEU A 121 -23.62 10.73 28.64
CA LEU A 121 -25.04 10.99 28.47
C LEU A 121 -25.64 10.05 27.42
N ASP A 122 -26.69 9.33 27.81
CA ASP A 122 -27.51 8.53 26.89
C ASP A 122 -28.70 9.36 26.44
N GLY A 123 -28.62 10.05 25.30
CA GLY A 123 -29.67 10.97 24.88
C GLY A 123 -29.26 12.08 23.92
N ALA A 124 -29.98 13.20 23.99
CA ALA A 124 -29.65 14.42 23.24
C ALA A 124 -28.30 14.96 23.71
N GLY A 125 -27.44 15.41 22.80
CA GLY A 125 -26.00 15.62 23.05
C GLY A 125 -25.62 16.71 24.06
N GLY A 126 -24.32 17.06 24.08
CA GLY A 126 -23.73 18.02 25.01
C GLY A 126 -23.60 17.41 26.40
N ALA A 127 -22.85 16.31 26.53
CA ALA A 127 -22.70 15.62 27.80
C ALA A 127 -22.04 16.52 28.86
N ALA A 128 -21.08 17.35 28.45
CA ALA A 128 -20.48 18.33 29.36
C ALA A 128 -21.35 19.61 29.46
N LEU A 129 -21.64 20.24 28.33
CA LEU A 129 -22.27 21.57 28.31
C LEU A 129 -23.31 21.68 27.21
N ARG A 130 -24.51 22.15 27.57
CA ARG A 130 -25.56 22.55 26.63
C ARG A 130 -25.78 24.05 26.71
N ILE A 131 -25.81 24.71 25.54
CA ILE A 131 -25.98 26.16 25.41
C ILE A 131 -27.18 26.42 24.50
N ALA A 132 -28.29 26.83 25.09
CA ALA A 132 -29.45 27.36 24.38
C ALA A 132 -29.61 28.87 24.55
N GLY A 133 -28.97 29.46 25.57
CA GLY A 133 -28.95 30.90 25.82
C GLY A 133 -28.06 31.71 24.87
N LYS A 134 -28.09 33.04 25.01
CA LYS A 134 -27.30 33.98 24.19
C LYS A 134 -26.08 34.51 24.95
N ASP A 135 -25.10 35.04 24.22
CA ASP A 135 -23.90 35.69 24.78
C ASP A 135 -23.09 34.86 25.78
N ALA A 136 -23.07 33.53 25.62
CA ALA A 136 -22.27 32.65 26.46
C ALA A 136 -20.79 32.76 26.08
N THR A 137 -19.91 33.11 27.03
CA THR A 137 -18.46 33.19 26.80
C THR A 137 -17.73 32.15 27.63
N ILE A 138 -17.03 31.24 26.98
CA ILE A 138 -16.27 30.14 27.59
C ILE A 138 -14.81 30.39 27.27
N ARG A 139 -13.96 30.48 28.29
CA ARG A 139 -12.55 30.84 28.14
C ARG A 139 -11.68 29.88 28.93
N ARG A 140 -10.56 29.46 28.36
CA ARG A 140 -9.56 28.63 29.07
C ARG A 140 -10.17 27.36 29.69
N CYS A 141 -11.22 26.82 29.06
CA CYS A 141 -11.93 25.64 29.54
C CYS A 141 -11.52 24.40 28.75
N GLU A 142 -11.52 23.26 29.42
CA GLU A 142 -11.12 21.97 28.84
C GLU A 142 -12.26 20.97 28.88
N PHE A 143 -12.61 20.38 27.74
CA PHE A 143 -13.62 19.36 27.58
C PHE A 143 -12.93 18.03 27.25
N VAL A 144 -12.82 17.13 28.25
CA VAL A 144 -11.96 15.96 28.18
C VAL A 144 -12.71 14.65 28.41
N GLY A 145 -12.72 13.78 27.40
CA GLY A 145 -13.25 12.41 27.53
C GLY A 145 -14.75 12.35 27.76
N ASN A 146 -15.50 13.31 27.20
CA ASN A 146 -16.95 13.35 27.32
C ASN A 146 -17.59 12.51 26.21
N HIS A 147 -18.63 11.78 26.58
CA HIS A 147 -19.30 10.79 25.75
C HIS A 147 -20.79 11.10 25.65
N ALA A 148 -21.32 11.12 24.43
CA ALA A 148 -22.75 11.05 24.20
C ALA A 148 -23.12 9.83 23.36
N SER A 149 -24.25 9.20 23.67
CA SER A 149 -24.89 8.20 22.81
C SER A 149 -26.21 8.78 22.30
N GLY A 150 -26.41 8.86 20.99
CA GLY A 150 -27.60 9.49 20.41
C GLY A 150 -28.89 8.80 20.85
N GLY A 151 -29.78 9.50 21.54
CA GLY A 151 -31.08 8.98 21.99
C GLY A 151 -32.13 8.89 20.87
N ALA A 152 -33.10 7.97 20.99
CA ALA A 152 -34.09 7.65 19.94
C ALA A 152 -35.19 8.69 19.69
N LYS A 153 -35.28 9.79 20.45
CA LYS A 153 -36.41 10.75 20.35
C LYS A 153 -36.07 12.17 19.89
N GLU A 154 -34.82 12.62 20.02
CA GLU A 154 -34.41 13.98 19.64
C GLU A 154 -33.20 13.92 18.70
N GLY A 155 -33.30 14.55 17.52
CA GLY A 155 -32.61 14.14 16.29
C GLY A 155 -31.13 14.49 16.11
N HIS A 156 -30.44 15.05 17.11
CA HIS A 156 -29.08 15.60 16.94
C HIS A 156 -28.26 15.47 18.24
N GLY A 157 -26.96 15.13 18.18
CA GLY A 157 -26.10 15.14 19.38
C GLY A 157 -24.63 15.51 19.16
N GLY A 158 -24.10 16.44 19.96
CA GLY A 158 -22.67 16.67 20.16
C GLY A 158 -22.11 15.83 21.30
N GLY A 159 -20.86 15.37 21.23
CA GLY A 159 -20.26 14.56 22.30
C GLY A 159 -20.02 15.37 23.58
N ALA A 160 -19.20 16.42 23.53
CA ALA A 160 -18.95 17.27 24.69
C ALA A 160 -19.91 18.46 24.82
N VAL A 161 -20.05 19.26 23.76
CA VAL A 161 -20.81 20.52 23.80
C VAL A 161 -21.90 20.54 22.74
N TRP A 162 -23.06 21.06 23.11
CA TRP A 162 -24.17 21.30 22.18
C TRP A 162 -24.69 22.73 22.28
N VAL A 163 -24.52 23.50 21.20
CA VAL A 163 -25.12 24.82 21.01
C VAL A 163 -26.42 24.64 20.23
N GLU A 164 -27.57 24.83 20.88
CA GLU A 164 -28.90 24.67 20.29
C GLU A 164 -29.61 26.03 20.21
N GLY A 165 -29.57 26.68 19.04
CA GLY A 165 -30.19 27.99 18.83
C GLY A 165 -29.54 29.16 19.58
N GLY A 166 -28.60 28.88 20.51
CA GLY A 166 -27.87 29.87 21.30
C GLY A 166 -26.69 30.52 20.57
N GLU A 167 -26.04 31.46 21.27
CA GLU A 167 -24.83 32.16 20.81
C GLU A 167 -23.70 31.94 21.81
N ALA A 168 -22.58 31.38 21.34
CA ALA A 168 -21.45 31.03 22.19
C ALA A 168 -20.13 31.54 21.61
N ARG A 169 -19.21 31.97 22.48
CA ARG A 169 -17.81 32.25 22.16
C ARG A 169 -16.90 31.41 23.02
N PHE A 170 -16.03 30.63 22.39
CA PHE A 170 -14.97 29.86 23.01
C PHE A 170 -13.64 30.55 22.74
N VAL A 171 -12.86 30.79 23.77
CA VAL A 171 -11.52 31.40 23.66
C VAL A 171 -10.52 30.53 24.40
N ASP A 172 -9.44 30.11 23.75
CA ASP A 172 -8.38 29.30 24.37
C ASP A 172 -8.95 28.04 25.04
N CYS A 173 -9.85 27.32 24.36
CA CYS A 173 -10.52 26.14 24.91
C CYS A 173 -10.03 24.85 24.23
N GLY A 174 -9.88 23.78 25.03
CA GLY A 174 -9.51 22.46 24.55
C GLY A 174 -10.68 21.48 24.50
N PHE A 175 -10.77 20.69 23.44
CA PHE A 175 -11.72 19.59 23.24
C PHE A 175 -10.93 18.32 22.92
N THR A 176 -10.67 17.49 23.92
CA THR A 176 -9.76 16.35 23.79
C THR A 176 -10.44 15.01 24.08
N GLY A 177 -10.35 14.08 23.13
CA GLY A 177 -10.78 12.69 23.33
C GLY A 177 -12.28 12.54 23.60
N ASN A 178 -13.10 13.47 23.12
CA ASN A 178 -14.54 13.36 23.25
C ASN A 178 -15.10 12.46 22.15
N ASP A 179 -16.17 11.74 22.44
CA ASP A 179 -16.69 10.74 21.53
C ASP A 179 -18.22 10.75 21.43
N LEU A 180 -18.71 10.40 20.24
CA LEU A 180 -20.14 10.29 19.95
C LEU A 180 -20.42 8.92 19.32
N ALA A 181 -21.20 8.11 20.02
CA ALA A 181 -21.76 6.88 19.48
C ALA A 181 -23.13 7.18 18.85
N ALA A 182 -23.18 7.45 17.55
CA ALA A 182 -24.42 7.78 16.86
C ALA A 182 -25.25 6.49 16.64
N ARG A 183 -26.40 6.39 17.31
CA ARG A 183 -27.35 5.27 17.17
C ARG A 183 -28.59 5.74 16.39
N ALA A 184 -28.94 5.02 15.32
CA ALA A 184 -30.10 5.22 14.43
C ALA A 184 -30.23 6.61 13.77
N SER A 185 -30.17 6.66 12.42
CA SER A 185 -30.59 7.76 11.54
C SER A 185 -30.11 9.21 11.80
N ARG A 186 -29.03 9.45 12.57
CA ARG A 186 -28.78 10.79 13.16
C ARG A 186 -27.37 11.33 12.99
N GLN A 187 -27.26 12.65 13.16
CA GLN A 187 -26.12 13.48 12.76
C GLN A 187 -25.46 14.20 13.97
N GLY A 188 -24.12 14.31 14.01
CA GLY A 188 -23.45 14.90 15.18
C GLY A 188 -21.93 15.07 15.11
N GLY A 189 -21.37 15.76 16.12
CA GLY A 189 -19.94 16.07 16.22
C GLY A 189 -19.38 15.75 17.61
N ALA A 190 -18.27 15.02 17.69
CA ALA A 190 -17.83 14.46 18.96
C ALA A 190 -17.30 15.50 19.96
N GLY A 191 -16.63 16.55 19.49
CA GLY A 191 -16.29 17.70 20.32
C GLY A 191 -17.50 18.61 20.51
N VAL A 192 -17.95 19.24 19.43
CA VAL A 192 -18.99 20.27 19.46
C VAL A 192 -20.04 20.03 18.39
N GLN A 193 -21.30 20.27 18.75
CA GLN A 193 -22.39 20.43 17.80
C GLN A 193 -22.99 21.83 17.88
N VAL A 194 -23.21 22.43 16.71
CA VAL A 194 -23.97 23.68 16.56
C VAL A 194 -25.20 23.41 15.71
N LEU A 195 -26.38 23.61 16.28
CA LEU A 195 -27.67 23.42 15.62
C LEU A 195 -28.45 24.73 15.65
N LYS A 196 -28.69 25.33 14.48
CA LYS A 196 -29.48 26.58 14.34
C LYS A 196 -29.00 27.77 15.17
N GLY A 197 -27.78 27.70 15.72
CA GLY A 197 -27.16 28.72 16.56
C GLY A 197 -25.89 29.31 15.94
N SER A 198 -25.18 30.12 16.71
CA SER A 198 -23.87 30.64 16.31
C SER A 198 -22.79 30.35 17.35
N ALA A 199 -21.60 29.99 16.87
CA ALA A 199 -20.45 29.75 17.74
C ALA A 199 -19.16 30.37 17.17
N GLN A 200 -18.42 31.08 18.02
CA GLN A 200 -17.09 31.60 17.69
C GLN A 200 -16.05 30.81 18.48
N PHE A 201 -14.95 30.46 17.84
CA PHE A 201 -13.82 29.77 18.42
C PHE A 201 -12.56 30.56 18.11
N ASP A 202 -11.82 30.87 19.16
CA ASP A 202 -10.63 31.72 19.12
C ASP A 202 -9.54 30.96 19.88
N GLN A 203 -8.44 30.62 19.21
CA GLN A 203 -7.32 29.87 19.81
C GLN A 203 -7.72 28.53 20.43
N CYS A 204 -8.72 27.84 19.86
CA CYS A 204 -9.24 26.59 20.41
C CYS A 204 -8.57 25.36 19.79
N ARG A 205 -8.43 24.28 20.57
CA ARG A 205 -7.85 23.01 20.11
C ARG A 205 -8.86 21.87 20.15
N PHE A 206 -9.01 21.15 19.05
CA PHE A 206 -9.83 19.96 18.92
C PHE A 206 -8.94 18.76 18.60
N ARG A 207 -8.79 17.83 19.54
CA ARG A 207 -7.84 16.74 19.41
C ARG A 207 -8.39 15.37 19.73
N GLY A 208 -8.18 14.41 18.83
CA GLY A 208 -8.51 13.01 19.08
C GLY A 208 -10.00 12.75 19.33
N ASN A 209 -10.88 13.63 18.85
CA ASN A 209 -12.32 13.45 19.00
C ASN A 209 -12.82 12.47 17.93
N SER A 210 -13.80 11.65 18.28
CA SER A 210 -14.22 10.52 17.41
C SER A 210 -15.73 10.35 17.35
N VAL A 211 -16.27 10.26 16.12
CA VAL A 211 -17.64 9.84 15.87
C VAL A 211 -17.63 8.41 15.33
N TYR A 212 -18.43 7.53 15.92
CA TYR A 212 -18.59 6.14 15.49
C TYR A 212 -20.06 5.78 15.24
N ALA A 213 -20.38 5.32 14.03
CA ALA A 213 -21.73 4.93 13.61
C ALA A 213 -21.70 3.61 12.78
N PRO A 214 -21.81 2.43 13.43
CA PRO A 214 -21.73 1.13 12.76
C PRO A 214 -22.91 0.87 11.82
N ARG A 215 -22.68 0.09 10.74
CA ARG A 215 -23.76 -0.35 9.82
C ARG A 215 -24.82 -1.09 10.62
N ARG A 216 -26.01 -0.52 10.70
CA ARG A 216 -27.25 -1.26 10.99
C ARG A 216 -28.14 -1.13 9.76
N GLU A 217 -28.99 -2.12 9.52
CA GLU A 217 -29.97 -2.25 8.43
C GLU A 217 -31.00 -1.11 8.41
N SER A 218 -30.54 0.13 8.27
CA SER A 218 -31.32 1.34 8.37
C SER A 218 -31.20 2.10 7.05
N PRO A 219 -32.31 2.40 6.37
CA PRO A 219 -32.32 3.13 5.10
C PRO A 219 -31.92 4.61 5.25
N TYR A 220 -31.69 5.08 6.48
CA TYR A 220 -31.37 6.49 6.77
C TYR A 220 -29.87 6.77 6.70
N HIS A 221 -29.50 7.90 6.08
CA HIS A 221 -28.12 8.37 5.93
C HIS A 221 -27.53 8.86 7.27
N TYR A 222 -26.33 8.39 7.63
CA TYR A 222 -25.56 8.84 8.80
C TYR A 222 -24.60 9.97 8.40
N ALA A 223 -24.46 11.01 9.23
CA ALA A 223 -23.54 12.11 8.98
C ALA A 223 -22.77 12.53 10.24
N GLY A 224 -21.45 12.76 10.15
CA GLY A 224 -20.66 13.09 11.32
C GLY A 224 -19.41 13.93 11.04
N GLY A 225 -19.07 14.79 12.00
CA GLY A 225 -17.80 15.53 12.04
C GLY A 225 -16.95 15.04 13.20
N GLY A 226 -15.73 14.56 12.94
CA GLY A 226 -14.89 13.97 13.99
C GLY A 226 -14.63 14.92 15.16
N ALA A 227 -14.54 16.23 14.91
CA ALA A 227 -14.48 17.27 15.94
C ALA A 227 -15.77 18.06 16.05
N VAL A 228 -16.19 18.71 14.96
CA VAL A 228 -17.30 19.67 14.98
C VAL A 228 -18.30 19.36 13.90
N TYR A 229 -19.57 19.45 14.28
CA TYR A 229 -20.71 19.32 13.38
C TYR A 229 -21.59 20.56 13.44
N VAL A 230 -21.90 21.15 12.28
CA VAL A 230 -22.76 22.34 12.17
C VAL A 230 -23.93 22.06 11.24
N LEU A 231 -25.13 22.32 11.73
CA LEU A 231 -26.39 22.21 10.99
C LEU A 231 -27.17 23.51 11.07
N GLN A 232 -27.42 24.15 9.92
CA GLN A 232 -28.21 25.40 9.85
C GLN A 232 -27.68 26.53 10.74
N GLY A 233 -26.37 26.57 10.99
CA GLY A 233 -25.72 27.48 11.93
C GLY A 233 -24.58 28.30 11.32
N LYS A 234 -24.02 29.20 12.14
CA LYS A 234 -22.84 30.02 11.77
C LYS A 234 -21.69 29.74 12.72
N THR A 235 -20.50 29.47 12.16
CA THR A 235 -19.28 29.29 12.96
C THR A 235 -18.12 30.11 12.45
N ASN A 236 -17.33 30.67 13.37
CA ASN A 236 -16.05 31.30 13.03
C ASN A 236 -14.95 30.64 13.86
N PHE A 237 -13.85 30.26 13.21
CA PHE A 237 -12.66 29.70 13.84
C PHE A 237 -11.48 30.61 13.52
N VAL A 238 -10.79 31.08 14.54
CA VAL A 238 -9.58 31.92 14.42
C VAL A 238 -8.48 31.24 15.22
N GLU A 239 -7.32 31.02 14.60
CA GLU A 239 -6.15 30.41 15.26
C GLU A 239 -6.46 29.05 15.93
N CYS A 240 -7.40 28.28 15.35
CA CYS A 240 -7.84 27.01 15.91
C CYS A 240 -7.09 25.83 15.28
N ARG A 241 -6.86 24.77 16.06
CA ARG A 241 -6.20 23.55 15.61
C ARG A 241 -7.09 22.33 15.75
N PHE A 242 -7.29 21.59 14.65
CA PHE A 242 -8.00 20.33 14.56
C PHE A 242 -7.02 19.21 14.23
N GLU A 243 -6.76 18.34 15.20
CA GLU A 243 -5.70 17.34 15.10
C GLU A 243 -6.18 15.93 15.42
N SER A 244 -5.90 14.97 14.53
CA SER A 244 -6.17 13.55 14.75
C SER A 244 -7.63 13.22 15.09
N ASN A 245 -8.58 13.99 14.56
CA ASN A 245 -10.00 13.72 14.75
C ASN A 245 -10.49 12.69 13.72
N ARG A 246 -11.51 11.93 14.09
CA ARG A 246 -11.96 10.76 13.33
C ARG A 246 -13.46 10.75 13.15
N ALA A 247 -13.91 10.57 11.91
CA ALA A 247 -15.29 10.22 11.59
C ALA A 247 -15.33 8.82 10.99
N GLU A 248 -16.02 7.89 11.64
CA GLU A 248 -16.28 6.54 11.13
C GLU A 248 -17.80 6.34 10.99
N VAL A 249 -18.30 6.65 9.80
CA VAL A 249 -19.74 6.67 9.49
C VAL A 249 -20.01 5.77 8.31
N SER A 250 -20.92 4.82 8.50
CA SER A 250 -21.00 3.64 7.63
C SER A 250 -21.85 3.79 6.36
N SER A 251 -22.51 4.94 6.17
CA SER A 251 -23.20 5.30 4.92
C SER A 251 -22.26 6.12 4.05
N GLY A 252 -21.78 5.51 2.96
CA GLY A 252 -20.73 6.04 2.09
C GLY A 252 -21.10 7.28 1.28
N ASN A 253 -21.49 8.37 1.94
CA ASN A 253 -21.72 9.69 1.33
C ASN A 253 -21.49 10.90 2.29
N HIS A 254 -21.23 10.74 3.60
CA HIS A 254 -21.32 11.89 4.55
C HIS A 254 -20.43 11.81 5.82
N GLY A 255 -19.12 12.10 5.77
CA GLY A 255 -18.32 12.13 7.01
C GLY A 255 -17.05 12.96 6.94
N GLY A 256 -17.00 14.08 7.66
CA GLY A 256 -15.83 14.98 7.69
C GLY A 256 -14.89 14.61 8.84
N GLY A 257 -13.62 14.32 8.57
CA GLY A 257 -12.69 13.83 9.59
C GLY A 257 -12.47 14.84 10.72
N ALA A 258 -12.45 16.14 10.44
CA ALA A 258 -12.53 17.19 11.45
C ALA A 258 -13.92 17.85 11.48
N LEU A 259 -14.34 18.43 10.35
CA LEU A 259 -15.51 19.31 10.26
C LEU A 259 -16.57 18.74 9.33
N TYR A 260 -17.81 18.73 9.80
CA TYR A 260 -18.98 18.43 8.97
C TYR A 260 -19.96 19.60 8.99
N LEU A 261 -20.20 20.20 7.82
CA LEU A 261 -20.94 21.46 7.67
C LEU A 261 -22.12 21.25 6.71
N TYR A 262 -23.35 21.35 7.21
CA TYR A 262 -24.56 21.17 6.40
C TYR A 262 -25.52 22.35 6.56
N ALA A 263 -25.90 22.98 5.45
CA ALA A 263 -26.71 24.18 5.45
C ALA A 263 -26.11 25.30 6.33
N ALA A 264 -24.79 25.38 6.42
CA ALA A 264 -24.06 26.18 7.40
C ALA A 264 -23.16 27.24 6.74
N ARG A 265 -22.79 28.27 7.52
CA ARG A 265 -21.74 29.24 7.14
C ARG A 265 -20.56 29.13 8.09
N ALA A 266 -19.38 28.81 7.56
CA ALA A 266 -18.16 28.68 8.35
C ALA A 266 -17.00 29.52 7.80
N THR A 267 -16.34 30.27 8.68
CA THR A 267 -15.07 30.94 8.37
C THR A 267 -13.97 30.34 9.24
N LEU A 268 -12.84 30.02 8.62
CA LEU A 268 -11.61 29.59 9.27
C LEU A 268 -10.52 30.59 8.88
N ALA A 269 -9.88 31.19 9.87
CA ALA A 269 -8.75 32.10 9.69
C ALA A 269 -7.57 31.59 10.51
N GLN A 270 -6.40 31.43 9.89
CA GLN A 270 -5.17 31.00 10.57
C GLN A 270 -5.32 29.66 11.30
N CYS A 271 -6.14 28.76 10.76
CA CYS A 271 -6.44 27.47 11.38
C CYS A 271 -5.59 26.35 10.81
N GLU A 272 -5.37 25.31 11.62
CA GLU A 272 -4.64 24.10 11.25
C GLU A 272 -5.58 22.88 11.30
N LEU A 273 -5.66 22.12 10.22
CA LEU A 273 -6.40 20.86 10.12
C LEU A 273 -5.41 19.75 9.77
N LEU A 274 -4.99 18.98 10.78
CA LEU A 274 -3.86 18.05 10.71
C LEU A 274 -4.29 16.62 11.04
N ASP A 275 -3.89 15.66 10.21
CA ASP A 275 -4.02 14.21 10.47
C ASP A 275 -5.45 13.74 10.79
N ASN A 276 -6.47 14.41 10.25
CA ASN A 276 -7.86 14.02 10.49
C ASN A 276 -8.29 12.94 9.48
N GLU A 277 -9.17 12.03 9.90
CA GLU A 277 -9.52 10.84 9.13
C GLU A 277 -11.02 10.65 8.99
N ALA A 278 -11.49 10.56 7.75
CA ALA A 278 -12.83 10.13 7.38
C ALA A 278 -12.80 8.66 6.92
N ARG A 279 -13.11 7.73 7.84
CA ARG A 279 -13.27 6.30 7.53
C ARG A 279 -14.66 6.05 6.96
N GLN A 280 -14.70 5.47 5.76
CA GLN A 280 -15.91 5.20 4.99
C GLN A 280 -16.71 6.47 4.62
N GLY A 281 -16.06 7.64 4.65
CA GLY A 281 -16.66 8.96 4.37
C GLY A 281 -15.82 9.80 3.39
N HIS A 282 -16.27 11.03 3.12
CA HIS A 282 -15.59 12.01 2.25
C HIS A 282 -15.15 13.23 3.04
N GLY A 283 -14.06 13.91 2.66
CA GLY A 283 -13.62 15.13 3.34
C GLY A 283 -12.76 14.83 4.57
N GLY A 284 -11.54 14.35 4.37
CA GLY A 284 -10.65 13.95 5.47
C GLY A 284 -10.42 15.08 6.48
N GLY A 285 -10.34 16.33 6.02
CA GLY A 285 -10.44 17.52 6.88
C GLY A 285 -11.89 18.01 6.99
N VAL A 286 -12.45 18.47 5.86
CA VAL A 286 -13.75 19.16 5.83
C VAL A 286 -14.72 18.49 4.87
N PHE A 287 -15.93 18.22 5.34
CA PHE A 287 -17.09 17.93 4.50
C PHE A 287 -18.06 19.10 4.54
N GLN A 288 -18.51 19.59 3.38
CA GLN A 288 -19.53 20.63 3.29
C GLN A 288 -20.65 20.32 2.29
N ALA A 289 -21.88 20.74 2.62
CA ALA A 289 -23.01 20.79 1.69
C ALA A 289 -24.04 21.87 2.01
N ASP A 290 -24.74 22.37 0.98
CA ASP A 290 -25.82 23.37 1.09
C ASP A 290 -25.42 24.68 1.81
N GLY A 291 -24.13 25.07 1.81
CA GLY A 291 -23.60 26.15 2.66
C GLY A 291 -22.35 26.86 2.12
N GLU A 292 -21.77 27.74 2.93
CA GLU A 292 -20.61 28.55 2.55
C GLU A 292 -19.45 28.33 3.52
N VAL A 293 -18.27 28.04 2.97
CA VAL A 293 -17.05 27.82 3.73
C VAL A 293 -15.92 28.68 3.18
N ARG A 294 -15.28 29.45 4.07
CA ARG A 294 -14.08 30.24 3.74
C ARG A 294 -12.92 29.83 4.64
N LEU A 295 -11.80 29.47 4.03
CA LEU A 295 -10.50 29.30 4.68
C LEU A 295 -9.58 30.44 4.24
N ASP A 296 -8.96 31.11 5.20
CA ASP A 296 -8.01 32.19 5.01
C ASP A 296 -6.74 31.93 5.83
N ASN A 297 -5.59 31.89 5.16
CA ASN A 297 -4.31 31.59 5.79
C ASN A 297 -4.29 30.27 6.60
N CYS A 298 -4.95 29.23 6.09
CA CYS A 298 -5.10 27.96 6.81
C CYS A 298 -4.14 26.88 6.29
N ARG A 299 -3.75 25.96 7.17
CA ARG A 299 -2.97 24.75 6.84
C ARG A 299 -3.87 23.53 6.93
N VAL A 300 -4.03 22.80 5.84
CA VAL A 300 -4.80 21.54 5.77
C VAL A 300 -3.87 20.44 5.30
N GLU A 301 -3.45 19.58 6.23
CA GLU A 301 -2.34 18.67 5.97
C GLU A 301 -2.56 17.24 6.50
N SER A 302 -2.06 16.27 5.72
CA SER A 302 -2.04 14.84 6.08
C SER A 302 -3.40 14.25 6.43
N ASN A 303 -4.49 14.91 6.01
CA ASN A 303 -5.84 14.41 6.24
C ASN A 303 -6.15 13.28 5.25
N VAL A 304 -6.95 12.31 5.70
CA VAL A 304 -7.22 11.08 4.96
C VAL A 304 -8.72 10.86 4.82
N SER A 305 -9.15 10.56 3.60
CA SER A 305 -10.51 10.11 3.28
C SER A 305 -10.42 8.77 2.56
N THR A 306 -11.28 7.81 2.91
CA THR A 306 -11.33 6.52 2.18
C THR A 306 -12.23 6.56 0.94
N LEU A 307 -12.89 7.69 0.65
CA LEU A 307 -13.70 7.92 -0.57
C LEU A 307 -13.10 9.08 -1.39
N ASP A 308 -13.63 10.30 -1.27
CA ASP A 308 -13.11 11.47 -2.00
C ASP A 308 -12.79 12.64 -1.05
N GLY A 309 -12.04 13.62 -1.56
CA GLY A 309 -11.73 14.85 -0.84
C GLY A 309 -10.83 14.59 0.37
N GLY A 310 -9.58 14.18 0.13
CA GLY A 310 -8.61 13.91 1.21
C GLY A 310 -8.47 15.08 2.19
N ALA A 311 -8.48 16.30 1.68
CA ALA A 311 -8.56 17.54 2.43
C ALA A 311 -10.02 18.01 2.59
N ILE A 312 -10.70 18.28 1.47
CA ILE A 312 -12.02 18.93 1.47
C ILE A 312 -12.96 18.25 0.47
N TYR A 313 -14.19 17.97 0.89
CA TYR A 313 -15.26 17.52 0.02
C TYR A 313 -16.41 18.53 -0.01
N GLN A 314 -16.72 19.06 -1.19
CA GLN A 314 -17.78 20.03 -1.44
C GLN A 314 -18.92 19.37 -2.21
N ARG A 315 -20.15 19.48 -1.70
CA ARG A 315 -21.34 18.91 -2.34
C ARG A 315 -22.44 19.95 -2.45
N THR A 316 -23.13 20.01 -3.59
CA THR A 316 -24.45 20.62 -3.86
C THR A 316 -24.78 21.98 -3.19
N ARG A 317 -25.17 22.99 -3.98
CA ARG A 317 -25.61 24.32 -3.49
C ARG A 317 -24.66 24.92 -2.46
N SER A 318 -23.35 24.78 -2.69
CA SER A 318 -22.32 25.18 -1.74
C SER A 318 -21.23 26.06 -2.37
N SER A 319 -20.63 26.91 -1.55
CA SER A 319 -19.56 27.83 -1.93
C SER A 319 -18.31 27.60 -1.08
N LEU A 320 -17.15 27.42 -1.71
CA LEU A 320 -15.85 27.27 -1.07
C LEU A 320 -14.92 28.41 -1.45
N SER A 321 -14.26 29.04 -0.48
CA SER A 321 -13.19 30.01 -0.71
C SER A 321 -11.93 29.57 0.03
N LEU A 322 -10.82 29.41 -0.67
CA LEU A 322 -9.49 29.13 -0.12
C LEU A 322 -8.56 30.29 -0.49
N VAL A 323 -8.08 31.04 0.49
CA VAL A 323 -7.18 32.18 0.26
C VAL A 323 -5.96 32.03 1.14
N ASN A 324 -4.75 32.19 0.59
CA ASN A 324 -3.50 32.08 1.36
C ASN A 324 -3.30 30.71 2.04
N CYS A 325 -3.91 29.64 1.53
CA CYS A 325 -3.93 28.34 2.22
C CYS A 325 -2.78 27.43 1.77
N LYS A 326 -2.34 26.54 2.66
CA LYS A 326 -1.45 25.41 2.36
C LYS A 326 -2.22 24.10 2.47
N ILE A 327 -2.38 23.39 1.36
CA ILE A 327 -3.08 22.11 1.28
C ILE A 327 -2.06 21.03 0.91
N THR A 328 -1.59 20.25 1.88
CA THR A 328 -0.41 19.38 1.70
C THR A 328 -0.59 17.95 2.17
N ALA A 329 0.02 16.97 1.48
CA ALA A 329 0.07 15.57 1.93
C ALA A 329 -1.29 14.89 2.23
N ASN A 330 -2.42 15.44 1.78
CA ASN A 330 -3.74 14.87 2.02
C ASN A 330 -3.99 13.70 1.06
N ARG A 331 -4.68 12.66 1.54
CA ARG A 331 -4.84 11.39 0.81
C ARG A 331 -6.30 11.01 0.65
N SER A 332 -6.69 10.63 -0.56
CA SER A 332 -7.92 9.87 -0.82
C SER A 332 -7.73 8.96 -2.04
N PRO A 333 -8.62 8.02 -2.34
CA PRO A 333 -8.63 7.30 -3.61
C PRO A 333 -8.70 8.17 -4.88
N ALA A 334 -9.15 9.44 -4.81
CA ALA A 334 -9.39 10.25 -6.00
C ALA A 334 -8.70 11.63 -5.99
N HIS A 335 -9.02 12.55 -5.06
CA HIS A 335 -8.54 13.94 -5.12
C HIS A 335 -8.41 14.56 -3.73
N ALA A 336 -7.44 15.46 -3.55
CA ALA A 336 -7.28 16.25 -2.32
C ALA A 336 -8.52 17.10 -2.03
N ILE A 337 -9.04 17.78 -3.05
CA ILE A 337 -10.33 18.48 -3.02
C ILE A 337 -11.26 17.81 -4.03
N SER A 338 -12.51 17.58 -3.66
CA SER A 338 -13.52 17.01 -4.57
C SER A 338 -14.80 17.83 -4.53
N ILE A 339 -15.38 18.08 -5.72
CA ILE A 339 -16.59 18.90 -5.90
C ILE A 339 -17.68 18.07 -6.58
N ASN A 340 -18.85 18.00 -5.96
CA ASN A 340 -20.01 17.30 -6.50
C ASN A 340 -21.21 18.25 -6.64
N ALA A 341 -21.59 18.58 -7.88
CA ALA A 341 -22.68 19.51 -8.21
C ALA A 341 -23.99 18.81 -8.63
N SER A 342 -24.09 17.49 -8.46
CA SER A 342 -25.14 16.63 -9.05
C SER A 342 -26.59 16.98 -8.67
N TRP A 343 -26.80 17.78 -7.61
CA TRP A 343 -28.14 18.14 -7.10
C TRP A 343 -28.32 19.64 -6.87
N GLY A 344 -27.43 20.47 -7.44
CA GLY A 344 -27.45 21.93 -7.36
C GLY A 344 -26.06 22.55 -7.48
N GLY A 345 -25.97 23.69 -8.16
CA GLY A 345 -24.69 24.30 -8.55
C GLY A 345 -23.76 24.63 -7.37
N THR A 346 -22.46 24.69 -7.65
CA THR A 346 -21.41 24.96 -6.65
C THR A 346 -20.49 26.07 -7.13
N ASN A 347 -19.89 26.81 -6.20
CA ASN A 347 -18.88 27.83 -6.52
C ASN A 347 -17.61 27.60 -5.70
N THR A 348 -16.44 27.67 -6.32
CA THR A 348 -15.16 27.44 -5.64
C THR A 348 -14.15 28.48 -6.08
N HIS A 349 -13.58 29.18 -5.12
CA HIS A 349 -12.58 30.22 -5.34
C HIS A 349 -11.29 29.86 -4.60
N ILE A 350 -10.18 29.76 -5.33
CA ILE A 350 -8.87 29.45 -4.79
C ILE A 350 -7.93 30.59 -5.19
N ALA A 351 -7.30 31.23 -4.21
CA ALA A 351 -6.40 32.36 -4.46
C ALA A 351 -5.14 32.27 -3.59
N ASN A 352 -3.98 32.61 -4.17
CA ASN A 352 -2.70 32.69 -3.47
C ASN A 352 -2.40 31.47 -2.57
N SER A 353 -2.74 30.26 -3.01
CA SER A 353 -2.68 29.05 -2.19
C SER A 353 -1.67 28.04 -2.76
N LEU A 354 -1.10 27.22 -1.89
CA LEU A 354 -0.13 26.18 -2.22
C LEU A 354 -0.76 24.79 -2.05
N PHE A 355 -0.64 23.97 -3.09
CA PHE A 355 -1.04 22.57 -3.11
C PHE A 355 0.21 21.72 -3.33
N ARG A 356 0.51 20.81 -2.41
CA ARG A 356 1.74 20.00 -2.49
C ARG A 356 1.54 18.56 -2.00
N ASN A 357 2.00 17.58 -2.76
CA ASN A 357 2.07 16.16 -2.35
C ASN A 357 0.72 15.54 -1.94
N ASN A 358 -0.43 16.02 -2.45
CA ASN A 358 -1.70 15.36 -2.15
C ASN A 358 -1.95 14.20 -3.14
N LEU A 359 -2.39 13.04 -2.64
CA LEU A 359 -2.53 11.81 -3.42
C LEU A 359 -4.02 11.44 -3.69
N PRO A 360 -4.34 10.92 -4.90
CA PRO A 360 -3.48 10.73 -6.07
C PRO A 360 -3.37 11.97 -6.98
N ARG A 361 -4.18 13.02 -6.75
CA ARG A 361 -4.18 14.27 -7.56
C ARG A 361 -4.47 15.48 -6.68
N ASP A 362 -3.84 16.61 -7.01
CA ASP A 362 -3.85 17.80 -6.15
C ASP A 362 -5.17 18.57 -6.15
N ILE A 363 -6.04 18.61 -7.19
CA ILE A 363 -7.17 19.56 -7.11
C ILE A 363 -8.61 19.20 -7.55
N LEU A 364 -9.00 18.65 -8.72
CA LEU A 364 -10.46 18.69 -9.04
C LEU A 364 -11.03 17.54 -9.87
N ARG A 365 -12.14 16.97 -9.37
CA ARG A 365 -13.18 16.30 -10.14
C ARG A 365 -14.49 17.05 -9.91
N SER A 366 -15.17 17.45 -10.98
CA SER A 366 -16.59 17.82 -10.95
C SER A 366 -17.41 16.71 -11.58
N ASP A 367 -18.21 16.02 -10.78
CA ASP A 367 -19.18 15.06 -11.30
C ASP A 367 -20.57 15.72 -11.39
N ILE A 368 -21.17 15.66 -12.59
CA ILE A 368 -22.62 15.71 -12.78
C ILE A 368 -23.07 14.27 -13.06
N THR A 369 -23.37 13.50 -12.01
CA THR A 369 -23.71 12.07 -12.19
C THR A 369 -25.11 11.81 -12.78
N ASN A 370 -25.93 12.84 -12.98
CA ASN A 370 -27.33 12.70 -13.41
C ASN A 370 -27.63 13.19 -14.84
N GLY A 371 -26.65 13.68 -15.60
CA GLY A 371 -26.90 14.19 -16.97
C GLY A 371 -27.83 15.42 -17.06
N ASP A 372 -28.19 16.04 -15.93
CA ASP A 372 -29.00 17.27 -15.89
C ASP A 372 -28.10 18.49 -16.05
N SER A 373 -28.09 19.07 -17.25
CA SER A 373 -27.26 20.22 -17.64
C SER A 373 -27.63 21.55 -16.96
N ARG A 374 -28.64 21.57 -16.07
CA ARG A 374 -29.11 22.78 -15.36
C ARG A 374 -28.26 23.19 -14.16
N HIS A 375 -27.37 22.34 -13.66
CA HIS A 375 -26.52 22.62 -12.49
C HIS A 375 -25.04 22.60 -12.85
N LYS A 376 -24.33 23.70 -12.60
CA LYS A 376 -22.91 23.88 -12.95
C LYS A 376 -22.02 23.91 -11.70
N ALA A 377 -20.80 23.42 -11.84
CA ALA A 377 -19.71 23.68 -10.89
C ALA A 377 -18.84 24.82 -11.42
N ASN A 378 -18.78 25.95 -10.72
CA ASN A 378 -17.94 27.09 -11.10
C ASN A 378 -16.67 27.08 -10.25
N VAL A 379 -15.51 27.13 -10.89
CA VAL A 379 -14.22 27.16 -10.19
C VAL A 379 -13.33 28.27 -10.73
N THR A 380 -12.81 29.11 -9.83
CA THR A 380 -11.84 30.16 -10.12
C THR A 380 -10.56 29.92 -9.31
N ILE A 381 -9.42 29.86 -10.00
CA ILE A 381 -8.09 29.68 -9.40
C ILE A 381 -7.21 30.86 -9.81
N LEU A 382 -6.69 31.60 -8.82
CA LEU A 382 -5.86 32.79 -9.01
C LEU A 382 -4.54 32.62 -8.26
N THR A 383 -3.42 33.02 -8.89
CA THR A 383 -2.11 33.21 -8.22
C THR A 383 -1.66 32.04 -7.33
N SER A 384 -2.06 30.81 -7.62
CA SER A 384 -1.85 29.64 -6.77
C SER A 384 -0.81 28.68 -7.34
N ARG A 385 -0.15 27.88 -6.49
CA ARG A 385 0.92 26.95 -6.89
C ARG A 385 0.55 25.51 -6.59
N PHE A 386 0.87 24.63 -7.54
CA PHE A 386 0.54 23.21 -7.50
C PHE A 386 1.80 22.40 -7.79
N GLU A 387 2.16 21.54 -6.84
CA GLU A 387 3.48 20.94 -6.70
C GLU A 387 3.34 19.44 -6.41
N SER A 388 3.46 18.59 -7.43
CA SER A 388 3.24 17.14 -7.34
C SER A 388 4.54 16.34 -7.48
N LEU A 389 4.74 15.35 -6.59
CA LEU A 389 5.77 14.31 -6.72
C LEU A 389 5.28 13.24 -7.71
N GLY A 390 5.63 13.40 -8.99
CA GLY A 390 5.74 12.24 -9.90
C GLY A 390 4.81 12.18 -11.13
N GLN A 391 3.80 13.04 -11.28
CA GLN A 391 2.92 13.05 -12.47
C GLN A 391 2.87 14.46 -13.08
N PRO A 392 2.91 14.65 -14.42
CA PRO A 392 2.61 15.95 -15.01
C PRO A 392 1.16 16.35 -14.66
N LEU A 393 0.95 17.62 -14.32
CA LEU A 393 -0.37 18.23 -14.05
C LEU A 393 -1.16 18.39 -15.36
N ASN A 394 -1.34 17.30 -16.11
CA ASN A 394 -1.75 17.35 -17.51
C ASN A 394 -3.26 17.24 -17.75
N ASP A 395 -4.06 17.20 -16.70
CA ASP A 395 -5.49 17.37 -16.84
C ASP A 395 -5.84 18.68 -16.12
N GLY A 396 -6.11 19.73 -16.90
CA GLY A 396 -7.06 20.73 -16.43
C GLY A 396 -8.34 20.02 -15.94
N PRO A 397 -9.14 20.66 -15.07
CA PRO A 397 -10.35 20.03 -14.52
C PRO A 397 -11.18 19.39 -15.64
N THR A 398 -11.47 18.09 -15.49
CA THR A 398 -12.14 17.27 -16.51
C THR A 398 -13.54 17.82 -16.76
N ASP A 399 -13.79 18.23 -18.01
CA ASP A 399 -14.96 18.99 -18.41
C ASP A 399 -16.20 18.07 -18.50
N ASN A 400 -17.01 18.10 -17.44
CA ASN A 400 -18.37 17.56 -17.40
C ASN A 400 -19.38 18.67 -17.06
N GLY A 401 -19.23 19.89 -17.62
CA GLY A 401 -20.30 20.90 -17.64
C GLY A 401 -20.20 22.07 -16.62
N GLY A 402 -18.99 22.46 -16.20
CA GLY A 402 -18.74 23.58 -15.28
C GLY A 402 -17.94 24.74 -15.92
N GLU A 403 -17.99 25.95 -15.36
CA GLU A 403 -17.13 27.08 -15.79
C GLU A 403 -15.83 27.11 -14.97
N TYR A 404 -14.69 27.07 -15.66
CA TYR A 404 -13.36 27.04 -15.05
C TYR A 404 -12.52 28.24 -15.48
N THR A 405 -11.92 28.95 -14.53
CA THR A 405 -11.02 30.07 -14.80
C THR A 405 -9.75 29.90 -13.98
N VAL A 406 -8.59 29.89 -14.65
CA VAL A 406 -7.27 29.86 -14.01
C VAL A 406 -6.47 31.08 -14.49
N THR A 407 -5.92 31.85 -13.56
CA THR A 407 -5.12 33.05 -13.87
C THR A 407 -3.87 33.08 -12.99
N ASP A 408 -2.71 33.39 -13.58
CA ASP A 408 -1.42 33.59 -12.91
C ASP A 408 -1.01 32.46 -11.93
N SER A 409 -1.46 31.23 -12.16
CA SER A 409 -1.21 30.07 -11.29
C SER A 409 -0.24 29.10 -11.95
N THR A 410 0.62 28.45 -11.16
CA THR A 410 1.67 27.54 -11.67
C THR A 410 1.37 26.09 -11.36
N PHE A 411 1.68 25.23 -12.33
CA PHE A 411 1.52 23.78 -12.25
C PHE A 411 2.87 23.14 -12.58
N GLY A 412 3.64 22.74 -11.57
CA GLY A 412 5.01 22.22 -11.72
C GLY A 412 5.24 20.85 -11.07
N LYS A 413 6.14 20.05 -11.65
CA LYS A 413 6.83 18.99 -10.91
C LYS A 413 7.89 19.69 -10.06
N THR A 414 7.82 19.53 -8.74
CA THR A 414 8.87 20.07 -7.87
C THR A 414 10.11 19.22 -8.05
N ASP A 415 11.25 19.86 -8.34
CA ASP A 415 12.55 19.19 -8.29
C ASP A 415 12.72 18.63 -6.86
N PRO A 416 12.92 17.31 -6.69
CA PRO A 416 13.10 16.69 -5.39
C PRO A 416 14.22 17.35 -4.56
N VAL A 417 15.20 17.97 -5.21
CA VAL A 417 16.32 18.68 -4.59
C VAL A 417 15.90 20.03 -4.02
N GLU A 418 15.11 20.82 -4.76
CA GLU A 418 14.55 22.10 -4.28
C GLU A 418 13.54 21.87 -3.15
N ALA A 419 12.70 20.83 -3.27
CA ALA A 419 11.76 20.42 -2.23
C ALA A 419 12.47 19.99 -0.93
N ALA A 420 13.58 19.25 -1.04
CA ALA A 420 14.37 18.81 0.11
C ALA A 420 15.18 19.96 0.74
N GLN A 421 15.75 20.87 -0.07
CA GLN A 421 16.48 22.04 0.42
C GLN A 421 15.56 23.01 1.17
N GLN A 422 14.37 23.28 0.65
CA GLN A 422 13.44 24.23 1.25
C GLN A 422 12.68 23.65 2.46
N MET A 423 12.57 22.32 2.57
CA MET A 423 12.06 21.65 3.78
C MET A 423 13.15 21.49 4.86
N ALA A 424 14.44 21.42 4.48
CA ALA A 424 15.55 21.40 5.42
C ALA A 424 15.73 22.75 6.15
N GLU A 425 15.36 23.87 5.51
CA GLU A 425 15.31 25.20 6.14
C GLU A 425 14.25 25.32 7.25
N ASP A 426 13.26 24.42 7.31
CA ASP A 426 12.16 24.40 8.29
C ASP A 426 12.42 23.48 9.50
N LEU A 427 13.58 22.80 9.59
CA LEU A 427 13.94 21.97 10.76
C LEU A 427 14.41 22.86 11.93
N PRO A 428 14.00 22.58 13.18
CA PRO A 428 14.50 23.33 14.33
C PRO A 428 15.99 23.04 14.56
N GLU A 429 16.78 24.06 14.88
CA GLU A 429 18.20 23.90 15.22
C GLU A 429 18.37 23.07 16.49
N PRO A 430 19.32 22.10 16.53
CA PRO A 430 19.57 21.32 17.72
C PRO A 430 20.21 22.17 18.83
N VAL A 431 19.70 22.06 20.05
CA VAL A 431 20.27 22.72 21.25
C VAL A 431 21.56 22.05 21.71
N PHE A 432 21.79 20.81 21.28
CA PHE A 432 23.04 20.08 21.46
C PHE A 432 23.36 19.31 20.19
N PHE A 433 24.58 19.45 19.70
CA PHE A 433 25.08 18.67 18.58
C PHE A 433 26.54 18.30 18.80
N VAL A 434 26.84 16.99 18.69
CA VAL A 434 28.21 16.48 18.80
C VAL A 434 28.66 15.96 17.45
N THR A 435 29.67 16.63 16.89
CA THR A 435 30.44 16.21 15.70
C THR A 435 31.93 16.51 15.91
N PHE A 436 32.78 15.90 15.07
CA PHE A 436 34.19 16.25 14.96
C PHE A 436 34.41 17.09 13.70
N GLU A 437 35.06 18.25 13.82
CA GLU A 437 35.42 19.08 12.66
C GLU A 437 36.64 18.52 11.91
N LYS A 438 36.58 18.61 10.58
CA LYS A 438 37.65 18.17 9.65
C LYS A 438 38.78 19.21 9.62
N GLY A 439 39.65 19.20 10.63
CA GLY A 439 40.88 20.00 10.68
C GLY A 439 42.14 19.13 10.64
N ASP A 440 43.11 19.51 9.80
CA ASP A 440 44.40 18.84 9.57
C ASP A 440 45.11 18.37 10.86
N LEU A 441 45.31 17.06 11.01
CA LEU A 441 46.01 16.47 12.16
C LEU A 441 47.05 15.44 11.73
N LYS A 442 48.03 15.90 10.95
CA LYS A 442 49.35 15.22 10.91
C LYS A 442 50.17 15.46 12.19
N ASN A 443 49.72 16.29 13.14
CA ASN A 443 50.63 16.84 14.14
C ASN A 443 50.09 17.27 15.52
N GLN A 444 49.00 16.72 16.10
CA GLN A 444 48.69 17.00 17.53
C GLN A 444 48.11 15.81 18.31
N ALA A 445 48.42 15.79 19.61
CA ALA A 445 48.00 14.87 20.67
C ALA A 445 46.45 14.77 20.83
N PRO A 446 45.88 13.90 21.71
CA PRO A 446 44.49 13.43 21.61
C PRO A 446 43.48 14.58 21.48
N GLY A 447 42.85 14.66 20.29
CA GLY A 447 41.99 15.75 19.88
C GLY A 447 40.66 15.77 20.63
N ARG A 448 40.23 16.96 21.06
CA ARG A 448 38.93 17.20 21.69
C ARG A 448 37.82 17.31 20.62
N PRO A 449 36.58 16.86 20.90
CA PRO A 449 35.40 17.24 20.10
C PRO A 449 35.24 18.75 20.03
N ALA A 450 34.74 19.29 18.91
CA ALA A 450 34.66 20.73 18.64
C ALA A 450 33.85 21.54 19.69
N SER A 451 32.94 20.90 20.41
CA SER A 451 32.05 21.51 21.42
C SER A 451 32.37 21.12 22.89
N ALA A 452 33.44 20.36 23.16
CA ALA A 452 33.70 19.83 24.51
C ALA A 452 34.55 20.77 25.40
N ARG A 453 33.97 21.30 26.50
CA ARG A 453 34.72 21.89 27.62
C ARG A 453 34.79 20.91 28.79
N VAL A 454 36.00 20.45 29.11
CA VAL A 454 36.27 19.64 30.31
C VAL A 454 36.35 20.58 31.51
N PRO A 455 35.65 20.31 32.63
CA PRO A 455 35.70 21.16 33.82
C PRO A 455 37.14 21.38 34.32
N ALA A 456 37.41 22.57 34.86
CA ALA A 456 38.73 22.90 35.40
C ALA A 456 39.15 21.87 36.49
N GLY A 457 40.29 21.22 36.29
CA GLY A 457 40.87 20.25 37.23
C GLY A 457 40.60 18.77 36.95
N ARG A 458 39.87 18.40 35.88
CA ARG A 458 39.69 17.00 35.46
C ARG A 458 40.41 16.68 34.14
N GLN A 459 41.09 15.54 34.05
CA GLN A 459 41.66 15.03 32.79
C GLN A 459 40.55 14.35 31.98
N ALA A 460 40.44 14.67 30.69
CA ALA A 460 39.59 13.90 29.77
C ALA A 460 40.14 12.47 29.65
N PRO A 461 39.30 11.42 29.70
CA PRO A 461 39.77 10.07 29.42
C PRO A 461 40.28 9.97 27.98
N PRO A 462 41.19 9.03 27.69
CA PRO A 462 41.68 8.80 26.34
C PRO A 462 40.57 8.13 25.51
N VAL A 463 39.72 8.92 24.87
CA VAL A 463 38.75 8.42 23.88
C VAL A 463 39.41 8.45 22.50
N ARG A 464 39.23 7.39 21.71
CA ARG A 464 39.82 7.30 20.37
C ARG A 464 38.88 7.93 19.33
N ARG A 465 39.49 8.34 18.22
CA ARG A 465 38.79 8.81 17.02
C ARG A 465 38.56 7.60 16.10
N GLY A 466 37.30 7.31 15.81
CA GLY A 466 36.90 6.24 14.89
C GLY A 466 36.39 6.78 13.55
N ALA A 467 36.20 5.89 12.57
CA ALA A 467 35.57 6.24 11.29
C ALA A 467 34.04 6.29 11.44
N GLY A 468 33.48 7.49 11.34
CA GLY A 468 32.07 7.83 11.49
C GLY A 468 31.19 7.55 10.28
N ILE A 469 29.91 7.92 10.39
CA ILE A 469 28.92 7.79 9.33
C ILE A 469 29.31 8.66 8.12
N ALA A 470 29.14 8.14 6.90
CA ALA A 470 29.53 8.83 5.66
C ALA A 470 31.01 9.33 5.63
N GLY A 471 31.91 8.69 6.38
CA GLY A 471 33.33 9.03 6.40
C GLY A 471 33.70 10.24 7.28
N SER A 472 32.79 10.70 8.14
CA SER A 472 33.09 11.62 9.24
C SER A 472 34.03 10.96 10.27
N ASP A 473 34.40 11.72 11.30
CA ASP A 473 35.02 11.12 12.48
C ASP A 473 33.97 10.95 13.58
N CYS A 474 34.07 9.85 14.31
CA CYS A 474 33.17 9.50 15.41
C CYS A 474 33.94 9.23 16.70
N ILE A 475 33.17 9.10 17.78
CA ILE A 475 33.69 8.76 19.10
C ILE A 475 33.82 7.23 19.18
N ASP A 476 35.03 6.73 19.46
CA ASP A 476 35.29 5.29 19.59
C ASP A 476 35.54 4.90 21.06
N TYR A 477 34.59 4.12 21.60
CA TYR A 477 34.64 3.56 22.95
C TYR A 477 35.03 2.07 22.99
N SER A 478 35.38 1.45 21.86
CA SER A 478 35.51 0.00 21.71
C SER A 478 36.58 -0.63 22.62
N ASP A 479 37.64 0.11 22.95
CA ASP A 479 38.80 -0.36 23.74
C ASP A 479 38.77 0.04 25.22
N LEU A 480 37.68 0.63 25.73
CA LEU A 480 37.59 1.02 27.14
C LEU A 480 37.49 -0.24 28.05
N LYS A 481 38.40 -0.36 29.02
CA LYS A 481 38.37 -1.45 30.01
C LYS A 481 37.14 -1.33 30.90
N ALA A 482 36.51 -2.46 31.25
CA ALA A 482 35.50 -2.51 32.29
C ALA A 482 36.08 -1.91 33.60
N ASN A 483 35.42 -0.92 34.19
CA ASN A 483 35.78 -0.19 35.42
C ASN A 483 36.79 0.98 35.33
N ILE A 484 36.57 1.97 34.46
CA ILE A 484 37.24 3.28 34.58
C ILE A 484 36.55 4.16 35.64
N GLY A 485 36.38 3.67 36.87
CA GLY A 485 35.79 4.44 38.00
C GLY A 485 34.38 5.04 37.77
N ARG A 486 33.81 5.72 38.78
CA ARG A 486 32.49 6.37 38.70
C ARG A 486 32.40 7.52 37.67
N TYR A 487 33.51 7.90 37.03
CA TYR A 487 33.55 8.97 36.05
C TYR A 487 34.64 8.70 34.99
N ALA A 488 34.21 8.23 33.81
CA ALA A 488 34.37 8.89 32.49
C ALA A 488 34.29 7.83 31.36
N PRO A 489 33.36 7.95 30.37
CA PRO A 489 33.51 8.87 29.22
C PRO A 489 32.59 10.12 29.13
N LEU A 490 32.89 10.98 28.14
CA LEU A 490 32.57 12.40 27.94
C LEU A 490 31.40 12.99 28.76
N THR A 491 31.73 13.98 29.59
CA THR A 491 30.81 14.74 30.44
C THR A 491 30.71 16.18 29.94
N TYR A 492 29.50 16.67 29.65
CA TYR A 492 29.23 18.03 29.18
C TYR A 492 28.43 18.81 30.22
N ASP A 493 29.07 19.81 30.83
CA ASP A 493 28.47 20.72 31.82
C ASP A 493 28.16 22.10 31.20
N HIS A 494 27.49 22.10 30.04
CA HIS A 494 27.15 23.33 29.33
C HIS A 494 25.82 23.89 29.85
N ARG A 495 25.92 24.87 30.75
CA ARG A 495 24.77 25.42 31.49
C ARG A 495 23.60 25.85 30.60
N GLU A 496 23.86 26.53 29.48
CA GLU A 496 22.78 26.99 28.58
C GLU A 496 22.05 25.84 27.88
N MET A 497 22.74 24.73 27.61
CA MET A 497 22.16 23.54 26.97
C MET A 497 21.38 22.72 28.00
N ILE A 498 21.93 22.57 29.20
CA ILE A 498 21.26 21.95 30.34
C ILE A 498 19.99 22.76 30.66
N ASP A 499 20.10 24.08 30.67
CA ASP A 499 18.96 24.99 30.83
C ASP A 499 17.97 24.84 29.67
N ALA A 500 18.39 24.68 28.41
CA ALA A 500 17.47 24.52 27.28
C ALA A 500 16.62 23.24 27.35
N ILE A 501 17.21 22.15 27.84
CA ILE A 501 16.53 20.86 28.08
C ILE A 501 15.69 20.93 29.37
N ASP A 502 16.18 21.61 30.40
CA ASP A 502 15.47 21.83 31.65
C ASP A 502 14.17 22.62 31.44
N GLY A 503 13.03 22.02 31.79
CA GLY A 503 11.72 22.61 31.55
C GLY A 503 11.17 22.41 30.15
N ALA A 504 11.85 21.65 29.26
CA ALA A 504 11.37 21.43 27.89
C ALA A 504 10.02 20.70 27.89
N LYS A 505 9.07 21.21 27.11
CA LYS A 505 7.75 20.62 26.86
C LYS A 505 7.79 19.59 25.74
N SER A 506 8.73 19.68 24.81
CA SER A 506 9.05 18.62 23.85
C SER A 506 10.56 18.50 23.67
N PHE A 507 11.04 17.29 23.39
CA PHE A 507 12.42 17.06 23.02
C PHE A 507 12.57 15.85 22.10
N THR A 508 13.61 15.87 21.27
CA THR A 508 14.04 14.71 20.48
C THR A 508 15.52 14.50 20.68
N ILE A 509 15.92 13.26 20.88
CA ILE A 509 17.32 12.86 20.80
C ILE A 509 17.51 11.91 19.64
N SER A 510 18.53 12.16 18.80
CA SER A 510 18.89 11.27 17.71
C SER A 510 20.40 11.09 17.62
N GLY A 511 20.83 10.05 16.91
CA GLY A 511 22.25 9.81 16.64
C GLY A 511 22.49 8.47 15.99
N TRP A 512 23.76 8.18 15.75
CA TRP A 512 24.21 6.93 15.15
C TRP A 512 25.05 6.13 16.14
N ILE A 513 24.79 4.84 16.22
CA ILE A 513 25.64 3.89 16.95
C ILE A 513 26.07 2.74 16.06
N LYS A 514 27.27 2.23 16.30
CA LYS A 514 27.76 1.00 15.69
C LYS A 514 28.42 0.14 16.74
N ARG A 515 28.04 -1.13 16.79
CA ARG A 515 28.60 -2.10 17.75
C ARG A 515 29.31 -3.23 17.00
N PRO A 516 30.66 -3.30 17.03
CA PRO A 516 31.41 -4.26 16.21
C PRO A 516 31.28 -5.74 16.62
N ASP A 517 30.98 -6.03 17.89
CA ASP A 517 30.89 -7.40 18.43
C ASP A 517 29.44 -7.91 18.56
N ASN A 518 28.47 -7.09 18.17
CA ASN A 518 27.03 -7.38 18.15
C ASN A 518 26.42 -7.78 19.51
N ARG A 519 27.14 -7.57 20.63
CA ARG A 519 26.69 -7.94 21.98
C ARG A 519 26.62 -6.70 22.88
N PHE A 520 25.45 -6.47 23.46
CA PHE A 520 25.29 -5.56 24.59
C PHE A 520 25.27 -6.41 25.87
N ASP A 521 26.31 -6.28 26.69
CA ASP A 521 26.40 -7.00 27.97
C ASP A 521 25.70 -6.18 29.06
N GLY A 522 24.43 -6.52 29.32
CA GLY A 522 23.67 -6.14 30.53
C GLY A 522 23.79 -4.68 31.04
N HIS A 523 23.06 -3.74 30.42
CA HIS A 523 22.92 -2.32 30.81
C HIS A 523 24.09 -1.40 30.41
N GLU A 524 24.59 -1.54 29.19
CA GLU A 524 25.59 -0.63 28.64
C GLU A 524 24.99 0.75 28.33
N GLN A 525 25.37 1.80 29.07
CA GLN A 525 24.81 3.15 28.92
C GLN A 525 25.40 3.91 27.73
N ILE A 526 24.54 4.37 26.82
CA ILE A 526 24.90 5.04 25.56
C ILE A 526 24.71 6.56 25.70
N VAL A 527 23.54 6.99 26.18
CA VAL A 527 23.26 8.40 26.52
C VAL A 527 22.61 8.45 27.89
N TRP A 528 23.08 9.37 28.72
CA TRP A 528 22.49 9.66 30.02
C TRP A 528 22.32 11.17 30.24
N LEU A 529 21.11 11.56 30.65
CA LEU A 529 20.72 12.93 30.93
C LEU A 529 20.22 13.05 32.39
N GLY A 530 21.13 13.36 33.33
CA GLY A 530 20.83 13.86 34.69
C GLY A 530 20.34 12.86 35.74
N ASP A 531 20.71 13.06 37.01
CA ASP A 531 20.46 12.12 38.11
C ASP A 531 19.02 12.08 38.65
N ARG A 532 18.27 13.20 38.59
CA ARG A 532 17.03 13.36 39.36
C ARG A 532 15.72 13.29 38.57
N PHE A 533 15.73 13.63 37.29
CA PHE A 533 14.64 13.42 36.34
C PHE A 533 15.32 13.33 34.96
N GLY A 534 15.36 12.15 34.35
CA GLY A 534 16.35 11.88 33.30
C GLY A 534 15.89 10.96 32.17
N PHE A 535 16.68 10.96 31.11
CA PHE A 535 16.58 10.05 29.98
C PHE A 535 17.80 9.14 29.95
N ILE A 536 17.57 7.84 29.82
CA ILE A 536 18.63 6.86 29.60
C ILE A 536 18.36 6.12 28.30
N LEU A 537 19.39 6.06 27.45
CA LEU A 537 19.48 5.10 26.35
C LEU A 537 20.55 4.08 26.71
N HIS A 538 20.21 2.80 26.75
CA HIS A 538 21.19 1.74 27.00
C HIS A 538 20.93 0.47 26.19
N GLY A 539 22.01 -0.30 26.00
CA GLY A 539 21.97 -1.65 25.45
C GLY A 539 21.51 -2.64 26.53
N LYS A 540 20.39 -3.32 26.31
CA LYS A 540 19.80 -4.21 27.32
C LYS A 540 19.99 -5.70 27.01
N GLN A 541 19.87 -6.08 25.74
CA GLN A 541 20.04 -7.44 25.22
C GLN A 541 20.58 -7.38 23.78
N VAL A 542 21.10 -8.50 23.27
CA VAL A 542 21.63 -8.62 21.89
C VAL A 542 20.64 -8.03 20.87
N GLY A 543 21.10 -7.02 20.13
CA GLY A 543 20.35 -6.35 19.06
C GLY A 543 19.16 -5.50 19.50
N ARG A 544 19.04 -5.13 20.79
CA ARG A 544 17.92 -4.33 21.32
C ARG A 544 18.39 -3.18 22.21
N LEU A 545 17.87 -1.99 21.91
CA LEU A 545 18.02 -0.80 22.75
C LEU A 545 16.82 -0.66 23.67
N MET A 546 17.06 -0.07 24.85
CA MET A 546 16.00 0.40 25.74
C MET A 546 16.17 1.89 26.00
N ALA A 547 15.09 2.67 25.81
CA ALA A 547 14.98 4.03 26.33
C ALA A 547 14.09 4.06 27.57
N LEU A 548 14.49 4.87 28.55
CA LEU A 548 13.81 5.06 29.82
C LEU A 548 13.68 6.55 30.13
N LEU A 549 12.48 6.95 30.57
CA LEU A 549 12.22 8.24 31.18
C LEU A 549 11.90 8.03 32.68
N TYR A 550 12.63 8.68 33.59
CA TYR A 550 12.47 8.46 35.03
C TYR A 550 12.51 9.76 35.84
N GLU A 551 11.97 9.70 37.07
CA GLU A 551 12.09 10.71 38.13
C GLU A 551 12.70 10.06 39.37
N THR A 552 13.36 10.81 40.24
CA THR A 552 13.78 10.34 41.55
C THR A 552 13.03 11.10 42.64
N GLU A 553 12.51 10.38 43.62
CA GLU A 553 11.87 10.94 44.81
C GLU A 553 12.71 10.49 46.03
N ALA A 554 13.22 11.45 46.82
CA ALA A 554 14.06 11.18 48.00
C ALA A 554 15.33 10.32 47.74
N GLY A 555 15.99 10.49 46.58
CA GLY A 555 17.23 9.78 46.24
C GLY A 555 17.03 8.34 45.76
N LYS A 556 15.79 7.94 45.44
CA LYS A 556 15.48 6.65 44.80
C LYS A 556 14.75 6.88 43.46
N PRO A 557 15.18 6.26 42.35
CA PRO A 557 14.48 6.36 41.08
C PRO A 557 13.10 5.70 41.15
N ARG A 558 12.08 6.43 40.72
CA ARG A 558 10.70 6.00 40.55
C ARG A 558 10.40 6.08 39.04
N ASN A 559 10.01 4.97 38.42
CA ASN A 559 9.65 4.97 37.00
C ASN A 559 8.40 5.84 36.80
N VAL A 560 8.51 6.89 35.99
CA VAL A 560 7.41 7.83 35.74
C VAL A 560 6.75 7.59 34.38
N ALA A 561 7.47 7.01 33.41
CA ALA A 561 6.88 6.55 32.15
C ALA A 561 7.74 5.50 31.42
N GLY A 562 7.09 4.44 30.92
CA GLY A 562 7.48 3.55 29.82
C GLY A 562 8.96 3.14 29.65
N SER A 563 9.26 1.85 29.81
CA SER A 563 10.47 1.25 29.22
C SER A 563 10.19 0.90 27.76
N TYR A 564 10.84 1.57 26.82
CA TYR A 564 10.64 1.33 25.38
C TYR A 564 11.74 0.42 24.85
N PHE A 565 11.37 -0.78 24.41
CA PHE A 565 12.28 -1.77 23.85
C PHE A 565 12.19 -1.83 22.34
N THR A 566 13.30 -1.61 21.64
CA THR A 566 13.31 -1.82 20.19
C THR A 566 13.10 -3.31 19.86
N PRO A 567 12.39 -3.63 18.77
CA PRO A 567 12.56 -4.91 18.08
C PRO A 567 14.03 -5.16 17.74
N PHE A 568 14.33 -6.38 17.36
CA PHE A 568 15.65 -6.74 16.89
C PHE A 568 15.95 -6.03 15.56
N HIS A 569 17.00 -5.21 15.52
CA HIS A 569 17.40 -4.49 14.30
C HIS A 569 18.62 -5.16 13.65
N SER A 570 18.51 -5.53 12.37
CA SER A 570 19.55 -6.28 11.63
C SER A 570 20.89 -5.55 11.53
N ALA A 571 20.88 -4.22 11.57
CA ALA A 571 22.09 -3.40 11.61
C ALA A 571 23.07 -3.83 12.73
N PHE A 572 22.56 -4.31 13.88
CA PHE A 572 23.39 -4.80 14.97
C PHE A 572 23.94 -6.21 14.74
N LEU A 573 23.44 -7.02 13.81
CA LEU A 573 24.06 -8.30 13.42
C LEU A 573 25.13 -8.12 12.36
N GLU A 574 24.90 -7.16 11.48
CA GLU A 574 25.77 -6.90 10.35
C GLU A 574 26.87 -5.90 10.70
N SER A 575 26.97 -5.53 11.99
CA SER A 575 27.86 -4.51 12.51
C SER A 575 27.81 -3.22 11.67
N ARG A 576 26.62 -2.81 11.25
CA ARG A 576 26.34 -1.57 10.48
C ARG A 576 25.98 -0.41 11.42
N TRP A 577 26.04 0.81 10.90
CA TRP A 577 25.58 1.98 11.64
C TRP A 577 24.06 1.94 11.76
N ALA A 578 23.56 2.00 13.00
CA ALA A 578 22.15 2.10 13.33
C ALA A 578 21.84 3.54 13.75
N PHE A 579 20.86 4.14 13.09
CA PHE A 579 20.30 5.43 13.48
C PHE A 579 19.22 5.17 14.55
N PHE A 580 19.34 5.86 15.67
CA PHE A 580 18.32 5.86 16.72
C PHE A 580 17.71 7.25 16.84
N ALA A 581 16.43 7.32 17.16
CA ALA A 581 15.83 8.55 17.63
C ALA A 581 14.72 8.28 18.66
N PHE A 582 14.63 9.13 19.67
CA PHE A 582 13.55 9.14 20.63
C PHE A 582 12.94 10.54 20.68
N SER A 583 11.66 10.65 20.31
CA SER A 583 10.91 11.91 20.31
C SER A 583 9.86 11.88 21.41
N TYR A 584 9.82 12.93 22.23
CA TYR A 584 8.85 13.13 23.31
C TYR A 584 8.11 14.46 23.11
N ASP A 585 6.78 14.39 23.08
CA ASP A 585 5.88 15.53 23.04
C ASP A 585 5.06 15.62 24.34
N GLY A 586 5.63 16.28 25.34
CA GLY A 586 4.98 16.55 26.63
C GLY A 586 3.79 17.52 26.56
N THR A 587 3.41 18.03 25.38
CA THR A 587 2.13 18.72 25.15
C THR A 587 0.96 17.73 24.96
N ARG A 588 1.26 16.43 24.78
CA ARG A 588 0.26 15.35 24.62
C ARG A 588 0.10 14.57 25.93
N LYS A 589 -1.16 14.26 26.28
CA LYS A 589 -1.52 13.42 27.45
C LYS A 589 -1.25 11.94 27.25
N THR A 590 -1.32 11.47 26.02
CA THR A 590 -1.19 10.06 25.65
C THR A 590 -0.45 9.92 24.32
N GLN A 591 0.18 8.77 24.08
CA GLN A 591 1.00 8.54 22.88
C GLN A 591 1.97 9.70 22.65
N ASN A 592 2.71 10.04 23.70
CA ASN A 592 3.51 11.25 23.75
C ASN A 592 5.01 10.97 23.65
N ALA A 593 5.40 9.73 23.41
CA ALA A 593 6.79 9.33 23.19
C ALA A 593 6.85 8.26 22.10
N TRP A 594 7.88 8.33 21.25
CA TRP A 594 8.12 7.36 20.20
C TRP A 594 9.61 7.06 20.07
N PHE A 595 9.93 5.79 19.82
CA PHE A 595 11.27 5.33 19.48
C PHE A 595 11.30 5.00 17.98
N TYR A 596 12.29 5.52 17.28
CA TYR A 596 12.51 5.31 15.86
C TYR A 596 13.87 4.64 15.65
N MET A 597 13.91 3.75 14.67
CA MET A 597 15.12 3.07 14.23
C MET A 597 15.26 3.20 12.72
N ALA A 598 16.51 3.26 12.26
CA ALA A 598 16.89 3.20 10.86
C ALA A 598 18.32 2.67 10.73
N ASP A 599 18.82 2.54 9.51
CA ASP A 599 20.24 2.29 9.27
C ASP A 599 20.72 3.02 7.99
N GLU A 600 21.93 2.73 7.54
CA GLU A 600 22.53 3.32 6.33
C GLU A 600 21.67 3.11 5.06
N LYS A 601 20.83 2.08 5.02
CA LYS A 601 20.07 1.62 3.84
C LYS A 601 18.55 1.61 4.05
N THR A 602 18.12 1.47 5.30
CA THR A 602 16.71 1.39 5.67
C THR A 602 16.26 2.76 6.20
N PRO A 603 15.17 3.35 5.67
CA PRO A 603 14.68 4.65 6.12
C PRO A 603 14.15 4.60 7.56
N VAL A 604 14.02 5.76 8.18
CA VAL A 604 13.47 5.90 9.54
C VAL A 604 12.09 5.29 9.59
N ARG A 605 11.91 4.32 10.49
CA ARG A 605 10.63 3.69 10.77
C ARG A 605 10.23 3.97 12.21
N LYS A 606 8.94 4.24 12.38
CA LYS A 606 8.34 4.28 13.70
C LYS A 606 8.28 2.87 14.26
N ASP A 607 9.11 2.58 15.26
CA ASP A 607 9.09 1.29 15.93
C ASP A 607 8.09 1.35 17.09
N HIS A 608 7.11 0.45 17.08
CA HIS A 608 6.18 0.29 18.20
C HIS A 608 6.72 -0.83 19.10
N PRO A 609 7.10 -0.57 20.36
CA PRO A 609 7.57 -1.65 21.23
C PRO A 609 6.40 -2.53 21.70
N TYR A 610 6.73 -3.81 21.94
CA TYR A 610 5.97 -4.69 22.82
C TYR A 610 5.69 -3.96 24.14
N ARG A 611 4.41 -3.92 24.55
CA ARG A 611 3.93 -3.29 25.78
C ARG A 611 4.79 -3.67 27.00
N THR A 612 5.24 -2.68 27.78
CA THR A 612 5.39 -2.86 29.25
C THR A 612 4.87 -1.66 30.07
N SER A 613 4.15 -2.05 31.13
CA SER A 613 3.52 -1.41 32.32
C SER A 613 3.00 0.03 32.40
N SER A 614 3.33 1.00 31.55
CA SER A 614 2.65 2.32 31.61
C SER A 614 2.75 3.06 30.27
N SER A 615 1.62 3.29 29.62
CA SER A 615 1.54 3.72 28.22
C SER A 615 1.77 5.21 27.98
N ASP A 616 1.82 6.04 29.02
CA ASP A 616 1.77 7.49 28.87
C ASP A 616 2.67 8.18 29.90
N ALA A 617 3.56 9.07 29.44
CA ALA A 617 4.31 9.94 30.34
C ALA A 617 3.43 11.09 30.83
N PRO A 618 3.56 11.54 32.10
CA PRO A 618 2.72 12.61 32.63
C PRO A 618 2.93 13.93 31.88
N MET A 619 1.85 14.71 31.72
CA MET A 619 1.91 16.02 31.07
C MET A 619 2.65 17.07 31.89
N GLY A 620 3.40 17.90 31.17
CA GLY A 620 4.16 19.03 31.71
C GLY A 620 5.60 18.99 31.23
N GLY A 621 6.23 20.16 31.12
CA GLY A 621 7.66 20.22 30.85
C GLY A 621 8.44 19.48 31.93
N LEU A 622 9.61 18.95 31.56
CA LEU A 622 10.56 18.32 32.49
C LEU A 622 10.71 19.21 33.75
N LYS A 623 10.38 18.73 34.96
CA LYS A 623 10.46 19.55 36.20
C LYS A 623 11.56 19.03 37.14
N PRO A 624 12.82 19.43 36.99
CA PRO A 624 13.81 19.20 38.02
C PRO A 624 13.75 20.31 39.08
N GLN A 625 13.69 19.92 40.35
CA GLN A 625 14.21 20.78 41.40
C GLN A 625 15.75 20.70 41.37
N GLY A 626 16.38 21.62 40.63
CA GLY A 626 17.82 21.94 40.75
C GLY A 626 18.62 21.82 39.45
N ALA A 627 19.16 22.94 38.97
CA ALA A 627 20.06 23.05 37.82
C ALA A 627 21.51 22.66 38.17
N GLY A 628 22.17 21.87 37.31
CA GLY A 628 23.63 21.69 37.34
C GLY A 628 24.21 20.29 37.05
N GLU A 629 23.43 19.32 36.57
CA GLU A 629 23.95 17.96 36.30
C GLU A 629 24.33 17.77 34.82
N PRO A 630 25.45 17.08 34.50
CA PRO A 630 25.99 17.05 33.14
C PRO A 630 25.32 16.01 32.22
N ILE A 631 25.43 16.22 30.90
CA ILE A 631 25.15 15.18 29.89
C ILE A 631 26.34 14.21 29.84
N ILE A 632 26.06 12.91 29.90
CA ILE A 632 27.07 11.87 29.80
C ILE A 632 26.83 11.02 28.56
N LEU A 633 27.89 10.83 27.77
CA LEU A 633 27.87 9.97 26.59
C LEU A 633 28.77 8.75 26.82
N GLY A 634 28.18 7.56 26.76
CA GLY A 634 28.91 6.29 26.82
C GLY A 634 29.38 5.84 28.21
N ALA A 635 29.06 6.54 29.31
CA ALA A 635 29.48 6.18 30.68
C ALA A 635 28.30 5.77 31.55
N SER A 636 28.58 5.00 32.62
CA SER A 636 27.62 4.74 33.70
C SER A 636 27.96 5.54 34.95
N ASP A 637 26.94 6.15 35.57
CA ASP A 637 27.01 6.90 36.83
C ASP A 637 26.50 6.06 38.03
N VAL A 638 25.66 5.04 37.77
CA VAL A 638 25.03 4.16 38.76
C VAL A 638 25.90 2.95 39.13
N ASP A 639 25.82 2.53 40.40
CA ASP A 639 26.45 1.30 40.91
C ASP A 639 25.89 0.07 40.15
N GLY A 640 26.71 -0.51 39.27
CA GLY A 640 26.40 -1.73 38.52
C GLY A 640 26.06 -1.56 37.03
N GLY A 641 26.09 -0.35 36.47
CA GLY A 641 25.95 -0.14 35.01
C GLY A 641 27.28 -0.24 34.25
N GLU A 642 27.21 -0.69 33.00
CA GLU A 642 28.39 -0.88 32.15
C GLU A 642 28.60 0.29 31.17
N THR A 643 29.87 0.55 30.83
CA THR A 643 30.27 1.59 29.87
C THR A 643 29.97 1.17 28.43
N PHE A 644 29.51 2.14 27.62
CA PHE A 644 29.57 2.18 26.15
C PHE A 644 30.82 1.49 25.57
N ARG A 645 30.75 0.44 24.73
CA ARG A 645 31.94 -0.10 24.00
C ARG A 645 31.72 -0.23 22.48
N GLY A 646 31.26 0.85 21.85
CA GLY A 646 31.08 0.92 20.41
C GLY A 646 31.42 2.30 19.86
N LEU A 647 31.03 2.53 18.61
CA LEU A 647 31.17 3.84 17.97
C LEU A 647 29.88 4.65 18.13
N LEU A 648 30.02 5.94 18.39
CA LEU A 648 28.92 6.90 18.55
C LEU A 648 29.19 8.14 17.67
N ASP A 649 28.21 8.54 16.86
CA ASP A 649 28.33 9.65 15.92
C ASP A 649 27.06 10.52 15.86
N SER A 650 27.24 11.80 15.55
CA SER A 650 26.19 12.77 15.18
C SER A 650 25.00 12.82 16.14
N VAL A 651 25.30 12.77 17.45
CA VAL A 651 24.29 12.86 18.52
C VAL A 651 23.73 14.28 18.56
N ARG A 652 22.40 14.40 18.43
CA ARG A 652 21.64 15.64 18.44
C ARG A 652 20.58 15.62 19.53
N ILE A 653 20.39 16.76 20.21
CA ILE A 653 19.23 16.99 21.07
C ILE A 653 18.52 18.25 20.57
N TYR A 654 17.23 18.11 20.34
CA TYR A 654 16.29 19.19 20.07
C TYR A 654 15.44 19.37 21.31
N ALA A 655 15.21 20.61 21.75
CA ALA A 655 14.37 20.89 22.92
C ALA A 655 13.57 22.17 22.70
N SER A 656 12.30 22.15 23.07
CA SER A 656 11.42 23.32 23.08
C SER A 656 10.75 23.45 24.44
N LYS A 657 10.83 24.64 25.04
CA LYS A 657 10.14 24.96 26.31
C LYS A 657 8.69 25.40 26.12
N THR A 658 8.29 25.68 24.88
CA THR A 658 7.04 26.38 24.59
C THR A 658 5.97 25.45 24.02
N ASP A 659 6.34 24.51 23.17
CA ASP A 659 5.46 23.76 22.26
C ASP A 659 6.01 22.37 21.90
N ASP A 660 5.43 21.73 20.87
CA ASP A 660 5.78 20.42 20.33
C ASP A 660 6.83 20.46 19.21
N SER A 661 7.40 21.61 18.87
CA SER A 661 8.30 21.77 17.72
C SER A 661 9.57 20.92 17.80
N ALA A 662 10.00 20.55 19.01
CA ALA A 662 11.16 19.70 19.22
C ALA A 662 10.83 18.20 19.30
N ALA A 663 9.57 17.79 19.12
CA ALA A 663 9.17 16.39 18.96
C ALA A 663 9.12 16.02 17.48
N LEU A 664 10.27 15.67 16.90
CA LEU A 664 10.41 15.43 15.47
C LEU A 664 9.65 14.17 15.04
N ASP A 665 8.93 14.26 13.93
CA ASP A 665 8.20 13.15 13.33
C ASP A 665 9.10 12.25 12.44
N GLN A 666 8.51 11.19 11.88
CA GLN A 666 9.24 10.21 11.07
C GLN A 666 9.89 10.84 9.82
N MET A 667 9.25 11.83 9.22
CA MET A 667 9.74 12.47 7.98
C MET A 667 10.86 13.44 8.30
N GLN A 668 10.72 14.24 9.37
CA GLN A 668 11.77 15.12 9.87
C GLN A 668 13.01 14.32 10.31
N LEU A 669 12.82 13.17 10.96
CA LEU A 669 13.92 12.29 11.34
C LEU A 669 14.58 11.61 10.14
N GLU A 670 13.81 11.25 9.11
CA GLU A 670 14.37 10.73 7.86
C GLU A 670 15.23 11.79 7.17
N MET A 671 14.85 13.07 7.25
CA MET A 671 15.68 14.17 6.75
C MET A 671 17.00 14.30 7.53
N VAL A 672 16.95 14.27 8.88
CA VAL A 672 18.16 14.28 9.72
C VAL A 672 19.08 13.10 9.37
N ARG A 673 18.51 11.90 9.15
CA ARG A 673 19.26 10.71 8.74
C ARG A 673 19.91 10.88 7.37
N GLN A 674 19.19 11.44 6.40
CA GLN A 674 19.69 11.67 5.04
C GLN A 674 20.76 12.77 5.01
N GLU A 675 20.62 13.81 5.84
CA GLU A 675 21.64 14.84 6.02
C GLU A 675 22.96 14.23 6.52
N ASP A 676 22.88 13.33 7.50
CA ASP A 676 24.05 12.59 8.02
C ASP A 676 24.72 11.70 6.96
N LEU A 677 23.93 11.12 6.07
CA LEU A 677 24.42 10.32 4.94
C LEU A 677 24.97 11.18 3.79
N GLY A 678 24.76 12.49 3.83
CA GLY A 678 24.86 13.40 2.68
C GLY A 678 25.80 14.60 2.80
N LYS A 679 26.73 14.66 3.77
CA LYS A 679 27.67 15.82 3.90
C LYS A 679 28.69 16.02 2.75
N GLU A 680 28.68 15.16 1.73
CA GLU A 680 29.38 15.36 0.45
C GLU A 680 28.43 15.33 -0.77
N TRP A 681 27.14 15.07 -0.55
CA TRP A 681 26.15 14.80 -1.59
C TRP A 681 25.72 16.08 -2.34
N LEU A 682 25.59 17.22 -1.64
CA LEU A 682 25.23 18.50 -2.24
C LEU A 682 26.28 19.08 -3.21
N ARG A 683 27.54 18.63 -3.13
CA ARG A 683 28.61 19.05 -4.05
C ARG A 683 28.82 18.11 -5.23
N LYS A 684 28.46 16.83 -5.11
CA LYS A 684 28.66 15.82 -6.17
C LYS A 684 27.50 15.70 -7.15
N VAL A 685 26.29 16.10 -6.74
CA VAL A 685 25.10 16.09 -7.61
C VAL A 685 25.17 17.19 -8.69
N ALA A 686 25.93 18.27 -8.44
CA ALA A 686 26.08 19.36 -9.41
C ALA A 686 27.03 19.03 -10.59
N ASP A 687 28.03 18.17 -10.40
CA ASP A 687 29.13 18.03 -11.39
C ASP A 687 29.27 16.63 -12.03
N GLU A 688 28.65 15.56 -11.52
CA GLU A 688 29.00 14.19 -11.95
C GLU A 688 27.82 13.31 -12.42
N GLY A 689 26.69 13.90 -12.83
CA GLY A 689 25.46 13.18 -13.19
C GLY A 689 25.57 12.15 -14.32
N GLU A 690 26.48 12.35 -15.28
CA GLU A 690 26.58 11.45 -16.45
C GLU A 690 27.87 10.60 -16.43
N ALA A 691 28.97 11.13 -15.91
CA ALA A 691 30.27 10.45 -15.88
C ALA A 691 30.44 9.49 -14.69
N ALA A 692 29.75 9.74 -13.56
CA ALA A 692 29.75 8.81 -12.43
C ALA A 692 28.85 7.60 -12.70
N ARG A 693 27.84 7.69 -13.57
CA ARG A 693 27.02 6.52 -13.91
C ARG A 693 27.84 5.45 -14.64
N GLN A 694 28.74 5.86 -15.54
CA GLN A 694 29.66 4.93 -16.21
C GLN A 694 30.77 4.43 -15.27
N ARG A 695 31.41 5.33 -14.51
CA ARG A 695 32.48 4.94 -13.56
C ARG A 695 31.98 4.15 -12.37
N ARG A 696 30.74 4.35 -11.90
CA ARG A 696 30.12 3.61 -10.79
C ARG A 696 29.64 2.23 -11.24
N VAL A 697 29.21 2.05 -12.48
CA VAL A 697 29.00 0.71 -13.06
C VAL A 697 30.33 -0.04 -13.16
N GLU A 698 31.42 0.64 -13.51
CA GLU A 698 32.78 0.05 -13.60
C GLU A 698 33.42 -0.20 -12.22
N GLN A 699 33.17 0.69 -11.25
CA GLN A 699 33.68 0.62 -9.89
C GLN A 699 32.83 -0.28 -8.98
N GLU A 700 31.52 -0.41 -9.20
CA GLU A 700 30.68 -1.45 -8.56
C GLU A 700 30.99 -2.84 -9.12
N ARG A 701 31.35 -2.96 -10.42
CA ARG A 701 31.98 -4.18 -10.96
C ARG A 701 33.30 -4.51 -10.25
N SER A 702 34.14 -3.51 -10.00
CA SER A 702 35.42 -3.65 -9.28
C SER A 702 35.26 -3.93 -7.77
N ILE A 703 34.25 -3.37 -7.12
CA ILE A 703 33.98 -3.52 -5.67
C ILE A 703 33.21 -4.82 -5.38
N GLN A 704 32.32 -5.27 -6.27
CA GLN A 704 31.72 -6.61 -6.16
C GLN A 704 32.78 -7.71 -6.34
N GLN A 705 33.75 -7.51 -7.24
CA GLN A 705 34.89 -8.42 -7.40
C GLN A 705 35.84 -8.47 -6.18
N SER A 706 35.82 -7.46 -5.28
CA SER A 706 36.73 -7.40 -4.12
C SER A 706 36.09 -7.71 -2.75
N ARG A 707 34.75 -7.83 -2.67
CA ARG A 707 34.02 -8.19 -1.43
C ARG A 707 33.71 -9.68 -1.25
N TYR A 708 33.95 -10.51 -2.27
CA TYR A 708 33.78 -11.96 -2.19
C TYR A 708 35.08 -12.66 -2.61
N PRO A 709 36.00 -12.92 -1.67
CA PRO A 709 37.14 -13.77 -1.96
C PRO A 709 36.70 -15.24 -1.87
N ASP A 710 35.63 -15.66 -2.56
CA ASP A 710 35.09 -17.01 -2.33
C ASP A 710 34.26 -17.59 -3.50
N PRO A 711 34.18 -18.94 -3.58
CA PRO A 711 33.88 -19.72 -4.78
C PRO A 711 32.44 -19.58 -5.31
N ILE A 712 32.23 -20.14 -6.51
CA ILE A 712 30.88 -20.39 -7.04
C ILE A 712 29.99 -21.06 -5.98
N ALA A 713 28.72 -20.69 -5.91
CA ALA A 713 27.72 -21.27 -5.02
C ALA A 713 26.52 -21.77 -5.82
N ILE A 714 25.89 -22.84 -5.32
CA ILE A 714 24.68 -23.43 -5.88
C ILE A 714 23.71 -23.76 -4.75
N GLN A 715 22.43 -23.43 -4.94
CA GLN A 715 21.37 -23.68 -3.97
C GLN A 715 20.14 -24.26 -4.68
N PRO A 716 19.57 -25.39 -4.24
CA PRO A 716 18.27 -25.87 -4.70
C PRO A 716 17.14 -24.89 -4.37
N VAL A 717 16.20 -24.70 -5.30
CA VAL A 717 15.03 -23.82 -5.18
C VAL A 717 13.80 -24.57 -5.67
N ASP A 718 12.65 -24.33 -5.07
CA ASP A 718 11.41 -24.92 -5.58
C ASP A 718 10.99 -24.27 -6.91
N ILE A 719 10.46 -25.06 -7.84
CA ILE A 719 9.99 -24.55 -9.15
C ILE A 719 8.81 -23.56 -9.04
N LEU A 720 8.13 -23.54 -7.88
CA LEU A 720 7.06 -22.60 -7.54
C LEU A 720 7.57 -21.38 -6.76
N ASP A 721 8.89 -21.21 -6.61
CA ASP A 721 9.51 -20.01 -6.04
C ASP A 721 10.21 -19.19 -7.13
N ASN A 722 10.04 -17.87 -7.06
CA ASN A 722 10.67 -16.95 -7.99
C ASN A 722 12.16 -16.72 -7.65
N VAL A 723 13.04 -16.90 -8.64
CA VAL A 723 14.47 -16.53 -8.49
C VAL A 723 14.69 -15.13 -9.04
N PHE A 724 15.21 -14.27 -8.16
CA PHE A 724 15.47 -12.87 -8.46
C PHE A 724 16.98 -12.63 -8.52
N PRO A 725 17.50 -11.92 -9.53
CA PRO A 725 18.95 -11.72 -9.65
C PRO A 725 19.59 -10.96 -8.49
N ASP A 726 18.81 -10.13 -7.80
CA ASP A 726 19.26 -9.16 -6.80
C ASP A 726 19.16 -9.65 -5.35
N ARG A 727 18.58 -10.82 -5.10
CA ARG A 727 18.44 -11.36 -3.73
C ARG A 727 18.59 -12.89 -3.68
N PRO A 728 19.06 -13.45 -2.55
CA PRO A 728 19.10 -14.90 -2.38
C PRO A 728 17.69 -15.50 -2.53
N PRO A 729 17.56 -16.66 -3.20
CA PRO A 729 16.30 -17.37 -3.25
C PRO A 729 15.94 -17.95 -1.88
N ARG A 730 14.66 -18.26 -1.69
CA ARG A 730 14.18 -18.94 -0.48
C ARG A 730 14.89 -20.30 -0.36
N PRO A 731 15.44 -20.66 0.82
CA PRO A 731 15.96 -22.01 1.07
C PRO A 731 14.86 -23.05 0.96
N LEU A 732 15.20 -24.19 0.38
CA LEU A 732 14.30 -25.33 0.30
C LEU A 732 14.36 -26.12 1.64
N ASP A 733 13.21 -26.27 2.31
CA ASP A 733 13.10 -27.06 3.55
C ASP A 733 13.24 -28.56 3.21
N GLU A 734 14.13 -29.26 3.94
CA GLU A 734 14.68 -30.62 3.74
C GLU A 734 14.14 -31.51 2.58
N ALA A 735 15.02 -31.71 1.58
CA ALA A 735 15.06 -32.74 0.53
C ALA A 735 13.88 -32.81 -0.46
N ASP A 736 14.00 -32.01 -1.53
CA ASP A 736 13.10 -31.94 -2.70
C ASP A 736 13.02 -33.23 -3.53
N MET A 737 12.35 -34.25 -3.00
CA MET A 737 12.09 -35.47 -3.73
C MET A 737 10.89 -35.27 -4.67
N ARG A 738 11.13 -35.24 -5.98
CA ARG A 738 10.06 -35.12 -6.99
C ARG A 738 9.37 -36.46 -7.18
N HIS A 739 8.07 -36.52 -6.91
CA HIS A 739 7.23 -37.69 -7.14
C HIS A 739 6.72 -37.69 -8.59
N VAL A 740 7.09 -38.69 -9.39
CA VAL A 740 6.88 -38.65 -10.84
C VAL A 740 6.43 -40.02 -11.37
N PRO A 741 5.41 -40.08 -12.24
CA PRO A 741 5.04 -41.31 -12.95
C PRO A 741 6.03 -41.60 -14.08
N ARG A 742 6.04 -42.84 -14.58
CA ARG A 742 6.82 -43.21 -15.75
C ARG A 742 6.29 -42.51 -17.01
N GLY A 743 7.19 -42.05 -17.85
CA GLY A 743 6.88 -41.30 -19.08
C GLY A 743 6.75 -39.78 -18.89
N ALA A 744 6.81 -39.27 -17.66
CA ALA A 744 6.75 -37.83 -17.36
C ALA A 744 8.13 -37.19 -17.16
N ILE A 745 8.20 -35.86 -17.18
CA ILE A 745 9.42 -35.08 -16.96
C ILE A 745 9.44 -34.59 -15.51
N ALA A 746 10.59 -34.72 -14.85
CA ALA A 746 10.86 -34.21 -13.51
C ALA A 746 11.69 -32.91 -13.59
N PRO A 747 11.13 -31.73 -13.27
CA PRO A 747 11.88 -30.48 -13.23
C PRO A 747 12.48 -30.20 -11.84
N PHE A 748 13.67 -29.59 -11.83
CA PHE A 748 14.40 -29.13 -10.65
C PHE A 748 14.96 -27.74 -10.91
N GLN A 749 14.85 -26.82 -9.96
CA GLN A 749 15.41 -25.47 -10.08
C GLN A 749 16.55 -25.27 -9.08
N PHE A 750 17.57 -24.55 -9.50
CA PHE A 750 18.73 -24.19 -8.70
C PHE A 750 19.06 -22.73 -8.94
N ALA A 751 19.51 -22.02 -7.90
CA ALA A 751 20.15 -20.74 -8.06
C ALA A 751 21.67 -20.90 -7.99
N VAL A 752 22.35 -20.36 -8.99
CA VAL A 752 23.81 -20.35 -9.11
C VAL A 752 24.30 -18.92 -9.01
N ARG A 753 25.39 -18.70 -8.27
CA ARG A 753 25.99 -17.38 -8.10
C ARG A 753 27.51 -17.49 -8.02
N ALA A 754 28.22 -16.54 -8.62
CA ALA A 754 29.67 -16.41 -8.49
C ALA A 754 30.02 -15.04 -7.89
N GLY A 755 31.13 -14.96 -7.14
CA GLY A 755 31.61 -13.68 -6.58
C GLY A 755 32.13 -12.68 -7.63
N ARG A 756 32.40 -13.14 -8.86
CA ARG A 756 32.87 -12.35 -10.01
C ARG A 756 32.31 -12.94 -11.30
N ASP A 757 32.36 -12.15 -12.37
CA ASP A 757 32.01 -12.60 -13.72
C ASP A 757 32.76 -13.90 -14.05
N ALA A 758 32.01 -14.94 -14.39
CA ALA A 758 32.59 -16.25 -14.67
C ALA A 758 31.71 -17.05 -15.62
N LEU A 759 32.33 -17.66 -16.63
CA LEU A 759 31.69 -18.71 -17.41
C LEU A 759 31.57 -19.96 -16.54
N CYS A 760 30.34 -20.38 -16.28
CA CYS A 760 30.02 -21.56 -15.49
C CYS A 760 29.55 -22.68 -16.39
N ARG A 761 30.28 -23.79 -16.40
CA ARG A 761 29.87 -25.04 -17.05
C ARG A 761 28.93 -25.82 -16.14
N LEU A 762 27.81 -26.25 -16.70
CA LEU A 762 26.77 -27.03 -16.02
C LEU A 762 26.79 -28.47 -16.54
N SER A 763 26.74 -29.42 -15.62
CA SER A 763 26.67 -30.84 -15.95
C SER A 763 25.87 -31.60 -14.91
N VAL A 764 25.13 -32.63 -15.33
CA VAL A 764 24.38 -33.48 -14.40
C VAL A 764 25.09 -34.82 -14.31
N GLN A 765 25.43 -35.26 -13.09
CA GLN A 765 26.03 -36.58 -12.86
C GLN A 765 25.02 -37.70 -13.21
N PRO A 766 25.49 -38.91 -13.57
CA PRO A 766 24.59 -40.03 -13.85
C PRO A 766 23.61 -40.30 -12.71
N ILE A 767 22.31 -40.24 -13.03
CA ILE A 767 21.22 -40.44 -12.07
C ILE A 767 21.04 -41.94 -11.84
N ARG A 768 21.04 -42.38 -10.56
CA ARG A 768 20.99 -43.81 -10.20
C ARG A 768 20.02 -44.07 -9.06
N ASN A 769 19.39 -45.25 -9.08
CA ASN A 769 18.62 -45.74 -7.93
C ASN A 769 19.50 -46.37 -6.85
N GLU A 770 18.90 -46.75 -5.73
CA GLU A 770 19.56 -47.39 -4.58
C GLU A 770 20.30 -48.69 -4.96
N SER A 771 19.82 -49.42 -5.97
CA SER A 771 20.44 -50.63 -6.52
C SER A 771 21.55 -50.36 -7.53
N GLY A 772 21.87 -49.09 -7.80
CA GLY A 772 22.91 -48.65 -8.75
C GLY A 772 22.48 -48.60 -10.22
N VAL A 773 21.22 -48.92 -10.53
CA VAL A 773 20.66 -48.88 -11.88
C VAL A 773 20.57 -47.42 -12.35
N ARG A 774 21.16 -47.13 -13.51
CA ARG A 774 21.19 -45.79 -14.11
C ARG A 774 19.86 -45.49 -14.81
N LEU A 775 19.31 -44.29 -14.59
CA LEU A 775 18.23 -43.75 -15.41
C LEU A 775 18.77 -43.44 -16.81
N ARG A 776 18.18 -44.02 -17.86
CA ARG A 776 18.73 -44.00 -19.23
C ARG A 776 18.52 -42.69 -19.99
N SER A 777 17.68 -41.80 -19.47
CA SER A 777 17.42 -40.48 -20.03
C SER A 777 18.59 -39.52 -19.79
N GLU A 778 18.95 -38.75 -20.80
CA GLU A 778 19.87 -37.62 -20.61
C GLU A 778 19.10 -36.38 -20.13
N PRO A 779 19.51 -35.74 -19.02
CA PRO A 779 18.90 -34.52 -18.53
C PRO A 779 19.10 -33.34 -19.50
N VAL A 780 18.14 -32.42 -19.53
CA VAL A 780 18.28 -31.15 -20.23
C VAL A 780 18.42 -30.03 -19.21
N THR A 781 19.46 -29.22 -19.38
CA THR A 781 19.73 -28.07 -18.52
C THR A 781 19.34 -26.78 -19.23
N TYR A 782 18.67 -25.90 -18.50
CA TYR A 782 18.23 -24.59 -18.96
C TYR A 782 18.78 -23.50 -18.04
N HIS A 783 19.13 -22.35 -18.62
CA HIS A 783 19.29 -21.09 -17.91
C HIS A 783 18.00 -20.30 -18.05
N ALA A 784 17.36 -19.96 -16.92
CA ALA A 784 16.26 -19.03 -16.90
C ALA A 784 16.81 -17.60 -16.87
N GLN A 785 16.76 -16.92 -18.01
CA GLN A 785 17.28 -15.56 -18.14
C GLN A 785 16.37 -14.56 -17.42
N ALA A 786 16.96 -13.55 -16.79
CA ALA A 786 16.21 -12.48 -16.14
C ALA A 786 15.56 -11.53 -17.16
N VAL A 787 14.31 -11.17 -16.94
CA VAL A 787 13.57 -10.15 -17.71
C VAL A 787 13.03 -9.08 -16.77
N PRO A 788 12.92 -7.81 -17.22
CA PRO A 788 12.40 -6.74 -16.40
C PRO A 788 10.88 -6.80 -16.27
N VAL A 789 10.40 -6.34 -15.12
CA VAL A 789 9.02 -6.03 -14.78
C VAL A 789 9.01 -4.57 -14.37
N GLU A 790 8.67 -3.68 -15.29
CA GLU A 790 8.76 -2.24 -15.12
C GLU A 790 7.56 -1.62 -14.39
N GLY A 791 6.42 -2.31 -14.31
CA GLY A 791 5.23 -1.87 -13.60
C GLY A 791 4.36 -3.05 -13.16
N ASN A 792 3.76 -2.95 -11.97
CA ASN A 792 2.81 -3.95 -11.49
C ASN A 792 1.47 -3.88 -12.23
N ASN A 793 0.66 -4.93 -12.13
CA ASN A 793 -0.70 -4.99 -12.61
C ASN A 793 -1.53 -3.83 -12.04
N GLY A 794 -2.03 -2.95 -12.92
CA GLY A 794 -2.86 -1.81 -12.56
C GLY A 794 -4.37 -2.09 -12.60
N GLY A 795 -4.79 -3.26 -13.05
CA GLY A 795 -6.19 -3.56 -13.37
C GLY A 795 -6.69 -2.91 -14.66
N GLY A 796 -7.64 -3.54 -15.34
CA GLY A 796 -8.34 -2.98 -16.50
C GLY A 796 -7.51 -2.78 -17.77
N GLY A 797 -6.34 -3.42 -17.88
CA GLY A 797 -5.40 -3.15 -18.98
C GLY A 797 -4.86 -1.72 -18.92
N GLN A 798 -4.56 -1.24 -17.71
CA GLN A 798 -4.04 0.10 -17.40
C GLN A 798 -2.73 0.05 -16.59
N SER A 799 -1.89 -0.95 -16.85
CA SER A 799 -0.60 -1.11 -16.18
C SER A 799 0.45 -0.16 -16.75
N SER A 800 1.18 0.55 -15.90
CA SER A 800 2.24 1.46 -16.34
C SER A 800 3.36 1.52 -15.31
N ALA A 801 4.58 1.81 -15.76
CA ALA A 801 5.77 1.83 -14.91
C ALA A 801 5.74 2.93 -13.83
N ASP A 802 4.91 3.95 -14.01
CA ASP A 802 4.71 5.09 -13.12
C ASP A 802 3.52 4.90 -12.15
N ARG A 803 2.82 3.77 -12.22
CA ARG A 803 1.66 3.46 -11.38
C ARG A 803 2.09 2.68 -10.14
N ALA A 804 1.78 3.22 -8.96
CA ALA A 804 2.05 2.53 -7.70
C ALA A 804 1.23 1.24 -7.56
N MET A 805 1.82 0.24 -6.90
CA MET A 805 1.15 -1.01 -6.58
C MET A 805 -0.14 -0.75 -5.78
N ILE A 806 -1.23 -1.43 -6.14
CA ILE A 806 -2.52 -1.30 -5.45
C ILE A 806 -2.42 -1.88 -4.03
N PRO A 807 -2.53 -1.08 -2.94
CA PRO A 807 -2.08 -1.50 -1.59
C PRO A 807 -2.78 -2.72 -0.98
N PHE A 808 -3.99 -3.06 -1.42
CA PHE A 808 -4.75 -4.21 -0.92
C PHE A 808 -4.57 -5.50 -1.75
N TRP A 809 -3.76 -5.47 -2.81
CA TRP A 809 -3.40 -6.67 -3.59
C TRP A 809 -2.13 -7.36 -3.09
N GLY A 810 -1.46 -6.81 -2.06
CA GLY A 810 -0.11 -7.18 -1.66
C GLY A 810 0.14 -8.64 -1.28
N ALA A 811 -0.89 -9.44 -0.99
CA ALA A 811 -0.72 -10.89 -0.74
C ALA A 811 -0.53 -11.71 -2.03
N ASN A 812 -0.99 -11.21 -3.18
CA ASN A 812 -0.92 -11.91 -4.47
C ASN A 812 0.16 -11.35 -5.39
N ILE A 813 0.80 -10.25 -5.01
CA ILE A 813 1.89 -9.60 -5.77
C ILE A 813 3.24 -9.97 -5.16
N ILE A 814 4.20 -10.39 -5.99
CA ILE A 814 5.48 -10.96 -5.54
C ILE A 814 6.49 -9.92 -5.04
N ARG A 815 6.44 -8.70 -5.61
CA ARG A 815 7.15 -7.49 -5.16
C ARG A 815 6.70 -6.28 -5.97
N GLU A 816 6.95 -5.09 -5.44
CA GLU A 816 6.72 -3.82 -6.14
C GLU A 816 7.74 -3.65 -7.28
N ALA A 817 7.26 -3.24 -8.46
CA ALA A 817 8.05 -2.88 -9.63
C ALA A 817 8.75 -1.52 -9.44
N PRO A 818 9.89 -1.26 -10.12
CA PRO A 818 10.51 -2.10 -11.14
C PRO A 818 11.39 -3.20 -10.56
N PHE A 819 11.43 -4.34 -11.23
CA PHE A 819 12.27 -5.45 -10.81
C PHE A 819 12.60 -6.45 -11.92
N GLU A 820 13.56 -7.35 -11.73
CA GLU A 820 13.84 -8.43 -12.71
C GLU A 820 13.45 -9.82 -12.17
N LEU A 821 13.03 -10.72 -13.05
CA LEU A 821 12.62 -12.09 -12.71
C LEU A 821 13.20 -13.10 -13.72
N ALA A 822 13.74 -14.21 -13.24
CA ALA A 822 14.18 -15.32 -14.09
C ALA A 822 12.97 -16.03 -14.72
N GLU A 823 12.84 -15.97 -16.05
CA GLU A 823 11.59 -16.33 -16.73
C GLU A 823 11.79 -17.21 -17.99
N PRO A 824 12.31 -16.71 -19.13
CA PRO A 824 12.53 -17.53 -20.33
C PRO A 824 13.61 -18.61 -20.14
N LEU A 825 13.32 -19.84 -20.58
CA LEU A 825 14.15 -21.03 -20.42
C LEU A 825 15.01 -21.30 -21.66
N PHE A 826 16.29 -20.97 -21.59
CA PHE A 826 17.27 -21.20 -22.65
C PHE A 826 18.04 -22.50 -22.41
N PRO A 827 18.06 -23.47 -23.34
CA PRO A 827 18.95 -24.62 -23.23
C PRO A 827 20.40 -24.16 -23.07
N ALA A 828 21.06 -24.57 -21.99
CA ALA A 828 22.39 -24.07 -21.64
C ALA A 828 23.22 -25.15 -20.93
N GLY A 829 24.36 -25.51 -21.54
CA GLY A 829 25.43 -26.27 -20.89
C GLY A 829 26.47 -25.36 -20.24
N GLU A 830 26.47 -24.07 -20.58
CA GLU A 830 27.32 -23.05 -19.98
C GLU A 830 26.48 -21.79 -19.75
N VAL A 831 26.76 -21.06 -18.66
CA VAL A 831 26.08 -19.82 -18.30
C VAL A 831 27.12 -18.78 -17.94
N ASP A 832 27.00 -17.61 -18.56
CA ASP A 832 27.74 -16.43 -18.13
C ASP A 832 27.12 -15.91 -16.83
N LEU A 833 27.81 -16.16 -15.71
CA LEU A 833 27.42 -15.65 -14.40
C LEU A 833 27.94 -14.23 -14.27
N GLU A 834 27.03 -13.29 -14.08
CA GLU A 834 27.37 -11.93 -13.68
C GLU A 834 27.74 -11.95 -12.19
N GLY A 835 28.92 -11.40 -11.87
CA GLY A 835 29.42 -11.37 -10.50
C GLY A 835 28.39 -10.80 -9.54
N GLY A 836 28.16 -11.50 -8.43
CA GLY A 836 27.25 -11.06 -7.38
C GLY A 836 25.76 -11.29 -7.62
N ARG A 837 25.31 -11.64 -8.83
CA ARG A 837 23.90 -11.91 -9.16
C ARG A 837 23.54 -13.40 -9.04
N TYR A 838 22.27 -13.69 -8.79
CA TYR A 838 21.72 -15.05 -8.82
C TYR A 838 21.18 -15.39 -10.21
N HIS A 839 21.60 -16.53 -10.75
CA HIS A 839 21.14 -17.08 -12.02
C HIS A 839 20.33 -18.34 -11.75
N SER A 840 19.14 -18.45 -12.34
CA SER A 840 18.31 -19.64 -12.20
C SER A 840 18.68 -20.68 -13.25
N VAL A 841 19.00 -21.89 -12.80
CA VAL A 841 19.28 -23.05 -13.64
C VAL A 841 18.20 -24.09 -13.39
N VAL A 842 17.58 -24.59 -14.46
CA VAL A 842 16.55 -25.62 -14.39
C VAL A 842 17.08 -26.90 -15.03
N VAL A 843 16.93 -28.02 -14.36
CA VAL A 843 17.26 -29.36 -14.87
C VAL A 843 15.97 -30.13 -15.06
N GLU A 844 15.75 -30.63 -16.27
CA GLU A 844 14.60 -31.49 -16.58
C GLU A 844 15.06 -32.90 -16.91
N VAL A 845 14.47 -33.88 -16.22
CA VAL A 845 14.80 -35.30 -16.36
C VAL A 845 13.57 -36.06 -16.84
N LEU A 846 13.61 -36.58 -18.07
CA LEU A 846 12.56 -37.50 -18.54
C LEU A 846 12.65 -38.83 -17.79
N VAL A 847 11.60 -39.27 -17.12
CA VAL A 847 11.53 -40.62 -16.54
C VAL A 847 11.06 -41.60 -17.62
N PRO A 848 11.89 -42.54 -18.10
CA PRO A 848 11.47 -43.49 -19.14
C PRO A 848 10.27 -44.35 -18.74
N ARG A 849 9.47 -44.80 -19.72
CA ARG A 849 8.34 -45.70 -19.49
C ARG A 849 8.74 -47.07 -18.91
N ASP A 850 9.99 -47.49 -19.12
CA ASP A 850 10.56 -48.75 -18.63
C ASP A 850 11.38 -48.57 -17.33
N ALA A 851 11.41 -47.37 -16.73
CA ALA A 851 12.21 -47.11 -15.54
C ALA A 851 11.75 -47.97 -14.34
N GLU A 852 12.68 -48.59 -13.62
CA GLU A 852 12.35 -49.31 -12.38
C GLU A 852 11.73 -48.35 -11.35
N PRO A 853 10.67 -48.74 -10.62
CA PRO A 853 10.13 -47.89 -9.57
C PRO A 853 11.13 -47.80 -8.41
N GLY A 854 11.20 -46.64 -7.76
CA GLY A 854 12.14 -46.42 -6.66
C GLY A 854 12.65 -44.99 -6.60
N ILE A 855 13.60 -44.76 -5.69
CA ILE A 855 14.22 -43.45 -5.51
C ILE A 855 15.50 -43.40 -6.33
N TYR A 856 15.60 -42.39 -7.20
CA TYR A 856 16.77 -42.05 -8.00
C TYR A 856 17.38 -40.76 -7.47
N THR A 857 18.71 -40.72 -7.40
CA THR A 857 19.47 -39.54 -6.95
C THR A 857 20.41 -39.05 -8.05
N GLY A 858 20.50 -37.74 -8.18
CA GLY A 858 21.38 -37.05 -9.13
C GLY A 858 22.04 -35.84 -8.48
N ARG A 859 23.02 -35.26 -9.17
CA ARG A 859 23.69 -34.02 -8.76
C ARG A 859 23.88 -33.11 -9.95
N LEU A 860 23.50 -31.85 -9.81
CA LEU A 860 23.91 -30.78 -10.72
C LEU A 860 25.28 -30.27 -10.26
N VAL A 861 26.25 -30.28 -11.16
CA VAL A 861 27.61 -29.77 -10.95
C VAL A 861 27.75 -28.47 -11.74
N ALA A 862 28.11 -27.40 -11.03
CA ALA A 862 28.43 -26.10 -11.58
C ALA A 862 29.94 -25.86 -11.40
N HIS A 863 30.65 -25.72 -12.52
CA HIS A 863 32.09 -25.55 -12.55
C HIS A 863 32.47 -24.26 -13.26
N ALA A 864 33.13 -23.36 -12.55
CA ALA A 864 33.63 -22.10 -13.07
C ALA A 864 35.12 -21.93 -12.73
N SER A 865 35.76 -20.91 -13.30
CA SER A 865 37.14 -20.53 -12.94
C SER A 865 37.31 -20.14 -11.47
N THR A 866 36.20 -19.91 -10.76
CA THR A 866 36.12 -19.58 -9.33
C THR A 866 35.96 -20.81 -8.43
N GLY A 867 35.74 -22.00 -8.98
CA GLY A 867 35.58 -23.23 -8.20
C GLY A 867 34.57 -24.19 -8.81
N MET A 868 34.32 -25.30 -8.10
CA MET A 868 33.32 -26.30 -8.48
C MET A 868 32.42 -26.56 -7.27
N VAL A 869 31.11 -26.52 -7.50
CA VAL A 869 30.09 -26.87 -6.51
C VAL A 869 29.07 -27.82 -7.09
N GLU A 870 28.42 -28.59 -6.23
CA GLU A 870 27.37 -29.52 -6.61
C GLU A 870 26.15 -29.40 -5.70
N ALA A 871 24.96 -29.61 -6.26
CA ALA A 871 23.70 -29.68 -5.54
C ALA A 871 22.98 -31.00 -5.85
N PRO A 872 22.55 -31.76 -4.82
CA PRO A 872 21.82 -33.01 -5.02
C PRO A 872 20.35 -32.76 -5.37
N PHE A 873 19.74 -33.71 -6.06
CA PHE A 873 18.28 -33.78 -6.27
C PHE A 873 17.82 -35.25 -6.33
N SER A 874 16.54 -35.50 -6.05
CA SER A 874 15.98 -36.85 -5.99
C SER A 874 14.65 -36.97 -6.74
N ILE A 875 14.41 -38.14 -7.37
CA ILE A 875 13.16 -38.49 -8.05
C ILE A 875 12.63 -39.78 -7.44
N ARG A 876 11.38 -39.79 -6.98
CA ARG A 876 10.65 -41.03 -6.69
C ARG A 876 9.80 -41.42 -7.89
N VAL A 877 10.21 -42.50 -8.54
CA VAL A 877 9.51 -43.10 -9.70
C VAL A 877 8.44 -44.06 -9.20
N TYR A 878 7.19 -43.79 -9.57
CA TYR A 878 6.04 -44.67 -9.29
C TYR A 878 5.77 -45.61 -10.46
N PRO A 879 5.24 -46.82 -10.25
CA PRO A 879 4.82 -47.73 -11.32
C PRO A 879 3.46 -47.31 -11.93
N VAL A 880 3.27 -46.00 -12.12
CA VAL A 880 2.11 -45.39 -12.76
C VAL A 880 2.59 -44.84 -14.10
N GLU A 881 1.86 -45.10 -15.18
CA GLU A 881 2.19 -44.56 -16.51
C GLU A 881 1.46 -43.25 -16.78
N PHE A 882 2.20 -42.28 -17.32
CA PHE A 882 1.68 -41.05 -17.88
C PHE A 882 1.33 -41.26 -19.35
N ASP A 883 0.05 -41.16 -19.69
CA ASP A 883 -0.47 -41.49 -21.03
C ASP A 883 -0.73 -40.26 -21.91
N GLY A 884 -0.26 -39.09 -21.46
CA GLY A 884 -0.53 -37.80 -22.08
C GLY A 884 -1.40 -36.91 -21.20
N PHE A 885 -1.56 -35.66 -21.60
CA PHE A 885 -2.40 -34.71 -20.88
C PHE A 885 -3.88 -35.00 -21.18
N ALA A 886 -4.70 -35.03 -20.12
CA ALA A 886 -6.15 -35.25 -20.27
C ALA A 886 -6.91 -33.97 -20.63
N LEU A 887 -6.39 -32.80 -20.25
CA LEU A 887 -7.02 -31.50 -20.52
C LEU A 887 -6.63 -31.01 -21.92
N GLN A 888 -7.61 -30.69 -22.76
CA GLN A 888 -7.32 -30.01 -24.03
C GLN A 888 -6.86 -28.59 -23.74
N SER A 889 -5.79 -28.14 -24.39
CA SER A 889 -5.25 -26.80 -24.18
C SER A 889 -4.77 -26.14 -25.46
N ILE A 890 -4.85 -24.80 -25.45
CA ILE A 890 -4.38 -23.93 -26.52
C ILE A 890 -3.79 -22.62 -25.98
N HIS A 891 -2.60 -22.27 -26.46
CA HIS A 891 -2.07 -20.91 -26.38
C HIS A 891 -2.00 -20.33 -27.79
N TRP A 892 -2.68 -19.20 -28.03
CA TRP A 892 -2.79 -18.65 -29.38
C TRP A 892 -1.46 -18.13 -29.93
N LEU A 893 -0.90 -18.87 -30.89
CA LEU A 893 0.30 -18.51 -31.64
C LEU A 893 0.03 -17.35 -32.62
N ASN A 894 0.86 -16.31 -32.55
CA ASN A 894 1.01 -15.33 -33.62
C ASN A 894 1.98 -15.88 -34.68
N PRO A 895 1.51 -16.16 -35.91
CA PRO A 895 2.32 -16.72 -36.98
C PRO A 895 3.14 -15.66 -37.73
N GLU A 896 3.20 -14.41 -37.28
CA GLU A 896 4.01 -13.39 -37.97
C GLU A 896 5.50 -13.69 -37.81
N PRO A 897 6.31 -13.62 -38.89
CA PRO A 897 7.75 -13.88 -38.82
C PRO A 897 8.46 -13.11 -37.69
N ARG A 898 8.11 -11.84 -37.48
CA ARG A 898 8.64 -10.98 -36.40
C ARG A 898 8.29 -11.43 -34.99
N ALA A 899 7.23 -12.21 -34.82
CA ALA A 899 6.82 -12.76 -33.53
C ALA A 899 7.45 -14.13 -33.25
N LEU A 900 8.18 -14.70 -34.21
CA LEU A 900 8.78 -16.04 -34.12
C LEU A 900 10.31 -16.02 -34.01
N THR A 901 10.94 -14.88 -34.29
CA THR A 901 12.41 -14.77 -34.24
C THR A 901 12.89 -13.40 -33.77
N THR A 902 14.07 -13.38 -33.17
CA THR A 902 14.83 -12.16 -32.85
C THR A 902 15.77 -11.73 -33.97
N ASP A 903 15.74 -12.40 -35.13
CA ASP A 903 16.50 -11.98 -36.31
C ASP A 903 16.11 -10.55 -36.72
N PRO A 904 17.07 -9.61 -36.84
CA PRO A 904 16.79 -8.24 -37.28
C PRO A 904 16.09 -8.18 -38.65
N GLU A 905 16.35 -9.16 -39.51
CA GLU A 905 15.71 -9.33 -40.81
C GLU A 905 14.84 -10.58 -40.81
N PRO A 906 13.61 -10.49 -40.29
CA PRO A 906 12.69 -11.63 -40.23
C PRO A 906 12.38 -12.14 -41.65
N PRO A 907 12.23 -13.46 -41.85
CA PRO A 907 12.02 -14.01 -43.17
C PRO A 907 10.68 -13.57 -43.77
N GLU A 908 10.57 -13.63 -45.10
CA GLU A 908 9.30 -13.37 -45.79
C GLU A 908 8.22 -14.35 -45.32
N LEU A 909 7.00 -13.83 -45.18
CA LEU A 909 5.83 -14.62 -44.80
C LEU A 909 5.63 -15.79 -45.79
N TRP A 910 5.57 -17.00 -45.24
CA TRP A 910 5.43 -18.28 -45.96
C TRP A 910 6.64 -18.77 -46.75
N SER A 911 7.80 -18.13 -46.61
CA SER A 911 9.08 -18.70 -47.07
C SER A 911 9.41 -20.01 -46.32
N GLU A 912 10.32 -20.82 -46.87
CA GLU A 912 10.77 -22.06 -46.21
C GLU A 912 11.37 -21.80 -44.82
N ARG A 913 12.11 -20.69 -44.66
CA ARG A 913 12.63 -20.29 -43.34
C ARG A 913 11.51 -19.96 -42.37
N HIS A 914 10.43 -19.30 -42.83
CA HIS A 914 9.26 -19.05 -41.99
C HIS A 914 8.58 -20.35 -41.54
N TRP A 915 8.41 -21.32 -42.44
CA TRP A 915 7.87 -22.65 -42.10
C TRP A 915 8.74 -23.39 -41.08
N GLN A 916 10.06 -23.26 -41.17
CA GLN A 916 10.97 -23.81 -40.17
C GLN A 916 10.78 -23.19 -38.79
N LEU A 917 10.61 -21.86 -38.71
CA LEU A 917 10.33 -21.17 -37.44
C LEU A 917 8.99 -21.61 -36.83
N LEU A 918 7.95 -21.77 -37.66
CA LEU A 918 6.64 -22.28 -37.25
C LEU A 918 6.72 -23.72 -36.73
N GLU A 919 7.48 -24.59 -37.40
CA GLU A 919 7.70 -25.96 -36.93
C GLU A 919 8.40 -25.97 -35.55
N ASN A 920 9.44 -25.15 -35.38
CA ASN A 920 10.16 -25.05 -34.11
C ASN A 920 9.27 -24.50 -32.98
N ALA A 921 8.49 -23.46 -33.26
CA ALA A 921 7.49 -22.94 -32.31
C ALA A 921 6.46 -24.01 -31.94
N GLY A 922 5.93 -24.76 -32.92
CA GLY A 922 4.99 -25.86 -32.69
C GLY A 922 5.54 -26.94 -31.76
N ARG A 923 6.80 -27.34 -31.95
CA ARG A 923 7.46 -28.32 -31.06
C ARG A 923 7.52 -27.83 -29.62
N VAL A 924 7.74 -26.53 -29.42
CA VAL A 924 7.79 -25.92 -28.09
C VAL A 924 6.40 -25.88 -27.48
N LEU A 925 5.38 -25.41 -28.20
CA LEU A 925 3.99 -25.40 -27.72
C LEU A 925 3.52 -26.82 -27.35
N LYS A 926 3.75 -27.82 -28.21
CA LYS A 926 3.39 -29.23 -27.92
C LYS A 926 4.10 -29.78 -26.69
N ARG A 927 5.39 -29.44 -26.50
CA ARG A 927 6.17 -29.85 -25.32
C ARG A 927 5.57 -29.33 -24.02
N PHE A 928 4.99 -28.13 -24.03
CA PHE A 928 4.35 -27.51 -22.86
C PHE A 928 2.87 -27.86 -22.71
N GLY A 929 2.33 -28.71 -23.59
CA GLY A 929 1.04 -29.37 -23.39
C GLY A 929 -0.08 -28.91 -24.31
N ASP A 930 0.19 -28.01 -25.26
CA ASP A 930 -0.83 -27.64 -26.23
C ASP A 930 -1.26 -28.84 -27.09
N THR A 931 -2.57 -28.99 -27.25
CA THR A 931 -3.20 -30.07 -28.03
C THR A 931 -3.88 -29.51 -29.27
N HIS A 932 -4.30 -28.25 -29.20
CA HIS A 932 -4.86 -27.50 -30.32
C HIS A 932 -3.82 -26.54 -30.91
N MET A 933 -3.91 -26.29 -32.21
CA MET A 933 -3.14 -25.26 -32.91
C MET A 933 -4.06 -24.19 -33.49
N LEU A 934 -3.84 -22.93 -33.12
CA LEU A 934 -4.55 -21.81 -33.74
C LEU A 934 -4.18 -21.76 -35.23
N THR A 935 -5.19 -21.86 -36.08
CA THR A 935 -5.05 -22.02 -37.52
C THR A 935 -5.60 -20.78 -38.22
N PRO A 936 -4.73 -19.87 -38.70
CA PRO A 936 -5.13 -18.63 -39.37
C PRO A 936 -5.58 -18.90 -40.82
N ALA A 937 -6.66 -19.66 -41.00
CA ALA A 937 -7.21 -19.95 -42.33
C ALA A 937 -7.57 -18.66 -43.09
N THR A 938 -8.09 -17.66 -42.36
CA THR A 938 -8.39 -16.30 -42.84
C THR A 938 -7.71 -15.24 -41.95
N GLY A 939 -7.72 -13.98 -42.40
CA GLY A 939 -7.13 -12.83 -41.70
C GLY A 939 -5.86 -12.30 -42.38
N PRO A 940 -5.11 -11.38 -41.75
CA PRO A 940 -3.96 -10.71 -42.39
C PRO A 940 -2.85 -11.68 -42.83
N ASN A 941 -2.67 -12.77 -42.07
CA ASN A 941 -1.71 -13.84 -42.35
C ASN A 941 -2.46 -15.13 -42.75
N ALA A 942 -3.38 -15.03 -43.71
CA ALA A 942 -4.23 -16.16 -44.11
C ALA A 942 -3.44 -17.30 -44.78
N LEU A 943 -3.75 -18.53 -44.38
CA LEU A 943 -3.31 -19.75 -45.05
C LEU A 943 -4.08 -20.00 -46.35
N VAL A 944 -5.38 -19.66 -46.39
CA VAL A 944 -6.18 -19.82 -47.60
C VAL A 944 -5.97 -18.62 -48.50
N ARG A 945 -5.47 -18.88 -49.72
CA ARG A 945 -5.37 -17.84 -50.75
C ARG A 945 -6.70 -17.73 -51.46
N ILE A 946 -7.17 -16.49 -51.64
CA ILE A 946 -8.49 -16.20 -52.20
C ILE A 946 -8.33 -15.35 -53.45
N THR A 947 -8.95 -15.78 -54.55
CA THR A 947 -9.06 -15.02 -55.79
C THR A 947 -10.53 -14.73 -56.07
N ARG A 948 -10.86 -13.47 -56.38
CA ARG A 948 -12.16 -13.10 -56.95
C ARG A 948 -12.04 -13.09 -58.47
N ALA A 949 -12.79 -13.98 -59.10
CA ALA A 949 -12.82 -14.09 -60.55
C ALA A 949 -13.60 -12.94 -61.18
N THR A 950 -13.37 -12.70 -62.48
CA THR A 950 -14.05 -11.64 -63.25
C THR A 950 -15.57 -11.75 -63.29
N ASP A 951 -16.14 -12.94 -63.09
CA ASP A 951 -17.59 -13.19 -62.98
C ASP A 951 -18.17 -12.95 -61.57
N GLY A 952 -17.31 -12.57 -60.61
CA GLY A 952 -17.66 -12.32 -59.22
C GLY A 952 -17.74 -13.58 -58.34
N SER A 953 -17.34 -14.76 -58.84
CA SER A 953 -17.15 -15.97 -58.03
C SER A 953 -15.82 -15.96 -57.27
N TYR A 954 -15.66 -16.87 -56.31
CA TYR A 954 -14.45 -16.99 -55.49
C TYR A 954 -13.76 -18.33 -55.74
N VAL A 955 -12.45 -18.29 -55.90
CA VAL A 955 -11.56 -19.45 -56.02
C VAL A 955 -10.68 -19.52 -54.77
N PHE A 956 -10.58 -20.71 -54.18
CA PHE A 956 -9.86 -20.94 -52.92
C PHE A 956 -8.71 -21.93 -53.14
N ASP A 957 -7.51 -21.55 -52.71
CA ASP A 957 -6.35 -22.43 -52.69
C ASP A 957 -5.95 -22.75 -51.24
N PHE A 958 -6.10 -24.03 -50.90
CA PHE A 958 -5.89 -24.60 -49.57
C PHE A 958 -4.50 -25.22 -49.36
N SER A 959 -3.59 -25.14 -50.34
CA SER A 959 -2.27 -25.80 -50.28
C SER A 959 -1.47 -25.48 -49.01
N ARG A 960 -1.48 -24.22 -48.55
CA ARG A 960 -0.79 -23.83 -47.30
C ARG A 960 -1.51 -24.34 -46.07
N LEU A 961 -2.85 -24.41 -46.09
CA LEU A 961 -3.63 -24.96 -44.99
C LEU A 961 -3.38 -26.47 -44.85
N GLU A 962 -3.30 -27.20 -45.96
CA GLU A 962 -2.96 -28.63 -45.96
C GLU A 962 -1.53 -28.85 -45.44
N ARG A 963 -0.55 -28.05 -45.89
CA ARG A 963 0.83 -28.08 -45.33
C ARG A 963 0.87 -27.74 -43.84
N TRP A 964 0.03 -26.82 -43.38
CA TRP A 964 -0.11 -26.47 -41.97
C TRP A 964 -0.54 -27.70 -41.16
N PHE A 965 -1.60 -28.40 -41.59
CA PHE A 965 -2.02 -29.65 -40.97
C PHE A 965 -0.88 -30.68 -40.95
N ASP A 966 -0.26 -30.97 -42.10
CA ASP A 966 0.84 -31.94 -42.18
C ASP A 966 1.97 -31.65 -41.19
N THR A 967 2.31 -30.37 -41.03
CA THR A 967 3.39 -29.92 -40.16
C THR A 967 3.07 -30.19 -38.68
N PHE A 968 1.90 -29.75 -38.22
CA PHE A 968 1.56 -29.83 -36.80
C PHE A 968 1.00 -31.19 -36.40
N GLU A 969 0.35 -31.94 -37.29
CA GLU A 969 0.01 -33.35 -37.05
C GLU A 969 1.27 -34.18 -36.82
N ARG A 970 2.32 -33.98 -37.62
CA ARG A 970 3.61 -34.65 -37.45
C ARG A 970 4.30 -34.30 -36.13
N ILE A 971 4.07 -33.09 -35.59
CA ILE A 971 4.55 -32.70 -34.26
C ILE A 971 3.71 -33.36 -33.15
N GLY A 972 2.46 -33.74 -33.45
CA GLY A 972 1.54 -34.41 -32.53
C GLY A 972 0.36 -33.55 -32.09
N PHE A 973 0.05 -32.46 -32.78
CA PHE A 973 -1.19 -31.72 -32.52
C PHE A 973 -2.42 -32.52 -32.96
N GLU A 974 -3.43 -32.53 -32.12
CA GLU A 974 -4.62 -33.35 -32.28
C GLU A 974 -5.74 -32.54 -32.92
N TYR A 975 -5.81 -31.24 -32.64
CA TYR A 975 -6.92 -30.37 -33.03
C TYR A 975 -6.43 -29.04 -33.60
N PHE A 976 -7.31 -28.37 -34.35
CA PHE A 976 -6.99 -27.13 -35.07
C PHE A 976 -8.12 -26.12 -34.94
N ASP A 977 -7.81 -24.94 -34.39
CA ASP A 977 -8.81 -23.90 -34.13
C ASP A 977 -8.73 -22.83 -35.22
N GLY A 978 -9.69 -22.82 -36.13
CA GLY A 978 -9.86 -21.78 -37.13
C GLY A 978 -10.07 -20.41 -36.50
N ARG A 979 -9.26 -19.42 -36.94
CA ARG A 979 -9.39 -18.02 -36.48
C ARG A 979 -10.82 -17.49 -36.65
N HIS A 980 -11.23 -16.61 -35.74
CA HIS A 980 -12.54 -15.93 -35.75
C HIS A 980 -12.90 -15.36 -37.13
N ILE A 981 -14.05 -15.76 -37.66
CA ILE A 981 -14.49 -15.35 -39.00
C ILE A 981 -14.74 -13.85 -39.11
N VAL A 982 -15.13 -13.18 -38.02
CA VAL A 982 -15.28 -11.71 -38.00
C VAL A 982 -13.99 -10.98 -38.39
N GLY A 983 -12.82 -11.59 -38.15
CA GLY A 983 -11.52 -11.05 -38.57
C GLY A 983 -11.18 -11.29 -40.05
N ALA A 984 -12.00 -12.01 -40.82
CA ALA A 984 -11.71 -12.37 -42.20
C ALA A 984 -11.67 -11.17 -43.17
N VAL A 985 -12.21 -10.00 -42.81
CA VAL A 985 -12.15 -8.77 -43.62
C VAL A 985 -10.73 -8.38 -44.01
N TRP A 986 -9.76 -8.69 -43.14
CA TRP A 986 -8.35 -8.36 -43.32
C TRP A 986 -7.62 -9.37 -44.21
N THR A 987 -8.31 -10.36 -44.76
CA THR A 987 -7.70 -11.36 -45.65
C THR A 987 -7.30 -10.70 -46.98
N PRO A 988 -6.03 -10.81 -47.41
CA PRO A 988 -5.62 -10.40 -48.74
C PRO A 988 -6.31 -11.25 -49.80
N MET A 989 -6.92 -10.61 -50.78
CA MET A 989 -7.61 -11.26 -51.90
C MET A 989 -7.08 -10.71 -53.23
N LEU A 990 -6.73 -11.60 -54.15
CA LEU A 990 -6.41 -11.21 -55.53
C LEU A 990 -7.72 -10.94 -56.27
N ASP A 991 -7.87 -9.75 -56.84
CA ASP A 991 -9.02 -9.39 -57.68
C ASP A 991 -8.62 -9.41 -59.15
N GLU A 992 -9.12 -10.39 -59.91
CA GLU A 992 -8.76 -10.55 -61.32
C GLU A 992 -9.21 -9.36 -62.18
N ALA A 993 -10.30 -8.70 -61.80
CA ALA A 993 -10.81 -7.55 -62.55
C ALA A 993 -9.87 -6.34 -62.47
N SER A 994 -9.19 -6.14 -61.34
CA SER A 994 -8.23 -5.06 -61.13
C SER A 994 -6.77 -5.49 -61.32
N GLY A 995 -6.48 -6.79 -61.32
CA GLY A 995 -5.13 -7.35 -61.36
C GLY A 995 -4.32 -7.11 -60.08
N GLY A 996 -4.96 -6.61 -59.01
CA GLY A 996 -4.30 -6.20 -57.77
C GLY A 996 -4.82 -6.95 -56.54
N THR A 997 -4.06 -6.87 -55.45
CA THR A 997 -4.47 -7.42 -54.13
C THR A 997 -5.28 -6.37 -53.37
N THR A 998 -6.46 -6.75 -52.89
CA THR A 998 -7.35 -5.90 -52.09
C THR A 998 -7.75 -6.60 -50.79
N LYS A 999 -8.44 -5.88 -49.88
CA LYS A 999 -9.08 -6.52 -48.72
C LYS A 999 -10.30 -7.33 -49.19
N LEU A 1000 -10.50 -8.49 -48.58
CA LEU A 1000 -11.59 -9.41 -48.93
C LEU A 1000 -13.00 -8.79 -48.81
N LEU A 1001 -13.23 -7.98 -47.76
CA LEU A 1001 -14.53 -7.36 -47.47
C LEU A 1001 -14.34 -5.94 -46.90
N ASN A 1002 -15.36 -5.07 -47.02
CA ASN A 1002 -15.35 -3.75 -46.39
C ASN A 1002 -15.71 -3.83 -44.89
N ASP A 1003 -15.12 -2.93 -44.08
CA ASP A 1003 -15.23 -2.93 -42.61
C ASP A 1003 -16.68 -2.81 -42.08
N LEU A 1004 -17.61 -2.30 -42.89
CA LEU A 1004 -19.05 -2.14 -42.57
C LEU A 1004 -19.93 -3.35 -42.93
N GLN A 1005 -19.38 -4.45 -43.47
CA GLN A 1005 -20.17 -5.55 -44.06
C GLN A 1005 -20.15 -6.86 -43.26
N MET A 1006 -19.36 -6.99 -42.19
CA MET A 1006 -19.30 -8.27 -41.47
C MET A 1006 -20.56 -8.56 -40.67
N GLY A 1007 -21.19 -9.69 -40.97
CA GLY A 1007 -22.45 -10.13 -40.36
C GLY A 1007 -23.47 -10.51 -41.42
N VAL A 1008 -24.72 -10.10 -41.22
CA VAL A 1008 -25.88 -10.46 -42.05
C VAL A 1008 -25.94 -9.75 -43.43
N HIS A 1009 -24.86 -9.08 -43.86
CA HIS A 1009 -24.83 -8.42 -45.18
C HIS A 1009 -24.85 -9.46 -46.31
N PRO A 1010 -25.67 -9.28 -47.37
CA PRO A 1010 -25.82 -10.29 -48.43
C PRO A 1010 -24.52 -10.74 -49.10
N GLU A 1011 -23.64 -9.80 -49.45
CA GLU A 1011 -22.35 -10.12 -50.09
C GLU A 1011 -21.42 -10.90 -49.16
N THR A 1012 -21.41 -10.59 -47.86
CA THR A 1012 -20.62 -11.32 -46.86
C THR A 1012 -21.17 -12.73 -46.67
N MET A 1013 -22.50 -12.88 -46.58
CA MET A 1013 -23.13 -14.20 -46.46
C MET A 1013 -22.92 -15.05 -47.71
N LYS A 1014 -22.88 -14.44 -48.91
CA LYS A 1014 -22.55 -15.11 -50.17
C LYS A 1014 -21.11 -15.62 -50.18
N PHE A 1015 -20.15 -14.77 -49.78
CA PHE A 1015 -18.76 -15.17 -49.63
C PHE A 1015 -18.61 -16.30 -48.61
N LEU A 1016 -19.15 -16.13 -47.39
CA LEU A 1016 -19.01 -17.11 -46.30
C LEU A 1016 -19.61 -18.46 -46.68
N LYS A 1017 -20.75 -18.47 -47.39
CA LYS A 1017 -21.32 -19.72 -47.91
C LYS A 1017 -20.37 -20.41 -48.87
N ALA A 1018 -19.78 -19.68 -49.83
CA ALA A 1018 -18.82 -20.24 -50.79
C ALA A 1018 -17.55 -20.75 -50.09
N TYR A 1019 -16.98 -19.93 -49.20
CA TYR A 1019 -15.79 -20.26 -48.42
C TYR A 1019 -15.98 -21.48 -47.53
N TYR A 1020 -17.05 -21.52 -46.72
CA TYR A 1020 -17.31 -22.65 -45.83
C TYR A 1020 -17.62 -23.93 -46.59
N THR A 1021 -18.31 -23.86 -47.73
CA THR A 1021 -18.53 -25.05 -48.57
C THR A 1021 -17.19 -25.60 -49.09
N ALA A 1022 -16.33 -24.73 -49.63
CA ALA A 1022 -15.01 -25.13 -50.11
C ALA A 1022 -14.08 -25.62 -48.97
N LEU A 1023 -14.15 -24.98 -47.80
CA LEU A 1023 -13.41 -25.40 -46.61
C LEU A 1023 -13.89 -26.77 -46.13
N HIS A 1024 -15.20 -27.03 -46.12
CA HIS A 1024 -15.75 -28.35 -45.75
C HIS A 1024 -15.21 -29.46 -46.65
N GLU A 1025 -15.16 -29.22 -47.96
CA GLU A 1025 -14.60 -30.17 -48.92
C GLU A 1025 -13.10 -30.40 -48.67
N ALA A 1026 -12.33 -29.35 -48.40
CA ALA A 1026 -10.90 -29.46 -48.06
C ALA A 1026 -10.69 -30.25 -46.76
N LEU A 1027 -11.45 -29.95 -45.71
CA LEU A 1027 -11.39 -30.67 -44.43
C LEU A 1027 -11.82 -32.13 -44.58
N THR A 1028 -12.84 -32.42 -45.38
CA THR A 1028 -13.31 -33.78 -45.66
C THR A 1028 -12.23 -34.59 -46.37
N ARG A 1029 -11.60 -34.03 -47.41
CA ARG A 1029 -10.50 -34.69 -48.15
C ARG A 1029 -9.32 -35.06 -47.25
N ARG A 1030 -9.03 -34.26 -46.21
CA ARG A 1030 -7.94 -34.51 -45.26
C ARG A 1030 -8.39 -35.21 -43.96
N ASN A 1031 -9.65 -35.64 -43.86
CA ASN A 1031 -10.22 -36.27 -42.66
C ASN A 1031 -10.09 -35.39 -41.39
N MET A 1032 -10.35 -34.10 -41.53
CA MET A 1032 -10.19 -33.08 -40.48
C MET A 1032 -11.51 -32.61 -39.84
N ILE A 1033 -12.67 -33.11 -40.29
CA ILE A 1033 -13.98 -32.60 -39.85
C ILE A 1033 -14.17 -32.62 -38.33
N SER A 1034 -13.82 -33.71 -37.65
CA SER A 1034 -13.94 -33.82 -36.19
C SER A 1034 -12.78 -33.19 -35.41
N ARG A 1035 -11.74 -32.73 -36.11
CA ARG A 1035 -10.49 -32.22 -35.52
C ARG A 1035 -10.28 -30.74 -35.77
N TYR A 1036 -11.11 -30.12 -36.61
CA TYR A 1036 -11.13 -28.70 -36.86
C TYR A 1036 -12.28 -28.05 -36.09
N PHE A 1037 -12.01 -26.93 -35.46
CA PHE A 1037 -13.00 -26.08 -34.80
C PHE A 1037 -13.05 -24.74 -35.53
N GLN A 1038 -14.22 -24.14 -35.70
CA GLN A 1038 -14.35 -22.83 -36.33
C GLN A 1038 -14.84 -21.79 -35.33
N CYS A 1039 -13.98 -20.84 -34.96
CA CYS A 1039 -14.37 -19.70 -34.15
C CYS A 1039 -15.14 -18.68 -35.01
N GLN A 1040 -16.19 -18.08 -34.46
CA GLN A 1040 -17.04 -17.13 -35.17
C GLN A 1040 -16.71 -15.70 -34.77
N TYR A 1041 -16.85 -15.40 -33.47
CA TYR A 1041 -16.81 -14.05 -32.94
C TYR A 1041 -16.31 -14.10 -31.48
N ASP A 1042 -15.13 -13.54 -31.26
CA ASP A 1042 -14.56 -13.30 -29.93
C ASP A 1042 -15.43 -12.33 -29.12
N GLU A 1043 -15.88 -12.77 -27.94
CA GLU A 1043 -16.76 -12.03 -27.02
C GLU A 1043 -17.96 -11.33 -27.70
N PRO A 1044 -18.91 -12.10 -28.26
CA PRO A 1044 -20.00 -11.56 -29.05
C PRO A 1044 -20.94 -10.70 -28.18
N HIS A 1045 -21.37 -9.57 -28.74
CA HIS A 1045 -22.31 -8.63 -28.11
C HIS A 1045 -23.59 -8.40 -28.94
N ASP A 1046 -23.64 -8.93 -30.16
CA ASP A 1046 -24.79 -8.91 -31.07
C ASP A 1046 -25.28 -10.36 -31.30
N GLU A 1047 -26.40 -10.70 -30.68
CA GLU A 1047 -26.95 -12.07 -30.68
C GLU A 1047 -27.45 -12.49 -32.06
N ASP A 1048 -28.09 -11.59 -32.82
CA ASP A 1048 -28.64 -11.90 -34.14
C ASP A 1048 -27.52 -12.14 -35.14
N ARG A 1049 -26.48 -11.30 -35.10
CA ARG A 1049 -25.28 -11.48 -35.91
C ARG A 1049 -24.58 -12.78 -35.57
N TYR A 1050 -24.37 -13.07 -34.28
CA TYR A 1050 -23.71 -14.30 -33.85
C TYR A 1050 -24.50 -15.55 -34.28
N ARG A 1051 -25.82 -15.55 -34.06
CA ARG A 1051 -26.73 -16.61 -34.51
C ARG A 1051 -26.65 -16.84 -36.01
N ALA A 1052 -26.69 -15.78 -36.82
CA ALA A 1052 -26.62 -15.90 -38.27
C ALA A 1052 -25.29 -16.52 -38.76
N LEU A 1053 -24.16 -16.13 -38.15
CA LEU A 1053 -22.85 -16.69 -38.47
C LEU A 1053 -22.75 -18.17 -38.07
N THR A 1054 -23.15 -18.50 -36.84
CA THR A 1054 -23.08 -19.89 -36.36
C THR A 1054 -24.05 -20.80 -37.10
N ASP A 1055 -25.26 -20.34 -37.42
CA ASP A 1055 -26.22 -21.12 -38.20
C ASP A 1055 -25.73 -21.36 -39.64
N LEU A 1056 -25.02 -20.39 -40.23
CA LEU A 1056 -24.38 -20.59 -41.53
C LEU A 1056 -23.24 -21.60 -41.43
N ALA A 1057 -22.38 -21.49 -40.41
CA ALA A 1057 -21.30 -22.44 -40.18
C ALA A 1057 -21.85 -23.87 -39.99
N ARG A 1058 -22.89 -24.05 -39.17
CA ARG A 1058 -23.54 -25.37 -38.97
C ARG A 1058 -24.09 -25.97 -40.26
N ARG A 1059 -24.66 -25.14 -41.15
CA ARG A 1059 -25.19 -25.60 -42.45
C ARG A 1059 -24.09 -25.94 -43.46
N CYS A 1060 -23.01 -25.15 -43.50
CA CYS A 1060 -21.98 -25.25 -44.53
C CYS A 1060 -20.76 -26.07 -44.11
N LEU A 1061 -20.53 -26.26 -42.81
CA LEU A 1061 -19.46 -27.08 -42.23
C LEU A 1061 -20.03 -28.21 -41.37
N PRO A 1062 -20.91 -29.09 -41.89
CA PRO A 1062 -21.52 -30.13 -41.07
C PRO A 1062 -20.45 -31.03 -40.44
N GLY A 1063 -20.56 -31.22 -39.12
CA GLY A 1063 -19.62 -32.01 -38.29
C GLY A 1063 -18.47 -31.22 -37.67
N VAL A 1064 -18.20 -29.99 -38.14
CA VAL A 1064 -17.20 -29.08 -37.54
C VAL A 1064 -17.84 -28.35 -36.35
N LYS A 1065 -17.19 -28.39 -35.18
CA LYS A 1065 -17.67 -27.71 -33.98
C LYS A 1065 -17.35 -26.20 -34.02
N THR A 1066 -18.28 -25.37 -33.55
CA THR A 1066 -18.05 -23.95 -33.26
C THR A 1066 -17.49 -23.74 -31.85
N LYS A 1067 -16.61 -22.75 -31.68
CA LYS A 1067 -15.92 -22.48 -30.42
C LYS A 1067 -15.65 -20.99 -30.25
N ASP A 1068 -16.11 -20.37 -29.16
CA ASP A 1068 -15.85 -18.95 -28.89
C ASP A 1068 -15.82 -18.65 -27.38
N ALA A 1069 -15.09 -17.59 -27.01
CA ALA A 1069 -15.08 -17.02 -25.66
C ALA A 1069 -16.31 -16.13 -25.45
N ILE A 1070 -17.10 -16.44 -24.42
CA ILE A 1070 -18.38 -15.77 -24.14
C ILE A 1070 -18.50 -15.54 -22.63
N ASN A 1071 -18.45 -14.28 -22.21
CA ASN A 1071 -18.65 -13.88 -20.81
C ASN A 1071 -19.92 -13.05 -20.59
N GLY A 1072 -20.34 -12.31 -21.61
CA GLY A 1072 -21.56 -11.51 -21.58
C GLY A 1072 -22.78 -12.37 -21.88
N LYS A 1073 -23.80 -12.32 -21.02
CA LYS A 1073 -25.09 -13.03 -21.20
C LYS A 1073 -24.94 -14.52 -21.55
N PRO A 1074 -24.18 -15.32 -20.77
CA PRO A 1074 -23.85 -16.71 -21.13
C PRO A 1074 -25.07 -17.60 -21.38
N ALA A 1075 -26.18 -17.39 -20.67
CA ALA A 1075 -27.43 -18.12 -20.89
C ALA A 1075 -28.02 -17.94 -22.30
N HIS A 1076 -27.83 -16.77 -22.93
CA HIS A 1076 -28.35 -16.46 -24.26
C HIS A 1076 -27.50 -17.06 -25.38
N TYR A 1077 -26.17 -16.92 -25.27
CA TYR A 1077 -25.23 -17.34 -26.31
C TYR A 1077 -24.85 -18.81 -26.21
N SER A 1078 -24.88 -19.41 -25.02
CA SER A 1078 -24.44 -20.79 -24.85
C SER A 1078 -25.21 -21.82 -25.69
N PRO A 1079 -26.53 -21.71 -25.92
CA PRO A 1079 -27.25 -22.55 -26.88
C PRO A 1079 -26.72 -22.44 -28.33
N LEU A 1080 -26.07 -21.33 -28.68
CA LEU A 1080 -25.64 -21.02 -30.03
C LEU A 1080 -24.25 -21.57 -30.39
N VAL A 1081 -23.44 -21.98 -29.40
CA VAL A 1081 -22.05 -22.43 -29.64
C VAL A 1081 -21.83 -23.87 -29.19
N ASP A 1082 -21.02 -24.64 -29.92
CA ASP A 1082 -20.77 -26.05 -29.58
C ASP A 1082 -19.77 -26.18 -28.42
N VAL A 1083 -18.72 -25.36 -28.39
CA VAL A 1083 -17.74 -25.24 -27.31
C VAL A 1083 -17.80 -23.82 -26.73
N HIS A 1084 -18.25 -23.70 -25.48
CA HIS A 1084 -18.34 -22.42 -24.79
C HIS A 1084 -17.09 -22.24 -23.92
N VAL A 1085 -16.27 -21.24 -24.23
CA VAL A 1085 -15.09 -20.88 -23.43
C VAL A 1085 -15.49 -19.77 -22.43
N PHE A 1086 -15.49 -20.09 -21.14
CA PHE A 1086 -15.88 -19.18 -20.06
C PHE A 1086 -14.66 -18.59 -19.38
N GLY A 1087 -14.70 -17.29 -19.08
CA GLY A 1087 -13.74 -16.68 -18.18
C GLY A 1087 -13.90 -17.26 -16.77
N ILE A 1088 -12.81 -17.39 -16.03
CA ILE A 1088 -12.82 -18.03 -14.71
C ILE A 1088 -13.84 -17.42 -13.72
N ARG A 1089 -14.06 -16.10 -13.78
CA ARG A 1089 -15.09 -15.40 -12.98
C ARG A 1089 -16.51 -15.73 -13.44
N THR A 1090 -16.69 -15.98 -14.74
CA THR A 1090 -17.97 -16.34 -15.34
C THR A 1090 -18.36 -17.77 -15.00
N MET A 1091 -17.39 -18.68 -14.80
CA MET A 1091 -17.66 -20.06 -14.40
C MET A 1091 -18.53 -20.15 -13.13
N GLU A 1092 -18.24 -19.32 -12.11
CA GLU A 1092 -19.07 -19.24 -10.90
C GLU A 1092 -20.37 -18.47 -11.15
N ALA A 1093 -20.28 -17.27 -11.75
CA ALA A 1093 -21.43 -16.40 -11.96
C ALA A 1093 -22.52 -17.02 -12.87
N ALA A 1094 -22.14 -18.00 -13.70
CA ALA A 1094 -23.03 -18.73 -14.60
C ALA A 1094 -23.00 -20.24 -14.33
N ALA A 1095 -22.81 -20.66 -13.08
CA ALA A 1095 -22.71 -22.07 -12.68
C ALA A 1095 -23.89 -22.92 -13.20
N ASP A 1096 -25.12 -22.39 -13.20
CA ASP A 1096 -26.29 -23.10 -13.73
C ASP A 1096 -26.15 -23.42 -15.23
N VAL A 1097 -25.60 -22.49 -16.02
CA VAL A 1097 -25.36 -22.67 -17.46
C VAL A 1097 -24.25 -23.71 -17.67
N VAL A 1098 -23.17 -23.63 -16.88
CA VAL A 1098 -22.06 -24.60 -16.93
C VAL A 1098 -22.58 -26.00 -16.60
N GLN A 1099 -23.31 -26.16 -15.49
CA GLN A 1099 -23.90 -27.44 -15.09
C GLN A 1099 -24.87 -27.98 -16.13
N GLN A 1100 -25.71 -27.12 -16.72
CA GLN A 1100 -26.62 -27.51 -17.79
C GLN A 1100 -25.87 -28.06 -19.01
N ARG A 1101 -24.76 -27.42 -19.42
CA ARG A 1101 -23.94 -27.92 -20.53
C ARG A 1101 -23.30 -29.26 -20.22
N VAL A 1102 -22.72 -29.41 -19.03
CA VAL A 1102 -22.13 -30.68 -18.56
C VAL A 1102 -23.18 -31.80 -18.58
N GLN A 1103 -24.39 -31.54 -18.08
CA GLN A 1103 -25.50 -32.51 -18.12
C GLN A 1103 -25.96 -32.85 -19.55
N GLN A 1104 -25.84 -31.90 -20.48
CA GLN A 1104 -26.13 -32.09 -21.90
C GLN A 1104 -24.98 -32.76 -22.67
N GLY A 1105 -23.83 -33.05 -22.03
CA GLY A 1105 -22.63 -33.56 -22.69
C GLY A 1105 -22.04 -32.56 -23.70
N ARG A 1106 -22.20 -31.25 -23.44
CA ARG A 1106 -21.67 -30.18 -24.30
C ARG A 1106 -20.42 -29.59 -23.69
N ASP A 1107 -19.41 -29.39 -24.53
CA ASP A 1107 -18.08 -29.01 -24.08
C ASP A 1107 -18.07 -27.67 -23.31
N VAL A 1108 -17.34 -27.63 -22.20
CA VAL A 1108 -17.09 -26.47 -21.34
C VAL A 1108 -15.60 -26.23 -21.32
N TRP A 1109 -15.16 -25.03 -21.68
CA TRP A 1109 -13.76 -24.63 -21.60
C TRP A 1109 -13.60 -23.45 -20.66
N GLU A 1110 -12.46 -23.35 -19.99
CA GLU A 1110 -12.10 -22.17 -19.20
C GLU A 1110 -10.97 -21.36 -19.84
N TYR A 1111 -10.90 -20.08 -19.51
CA TYR A 1111 -9.79 -19.22 -19.90
C TYR A 1111 -9.57 -18.09 -18.90
N GLN A 1112 -8.44 -17.44 -19.03
CA GLN A 1112 -8.10 -16.19 -18.36
C GLN A 1112 -7.42 -15.22 -19.34
N CYS A 1113 -7.38 -13.94 -18.98
CA CYS A 1113 -6.67 -12.89 -19.72
C CYS A 1113 -6.13 -11.85 -18.72
N CYS A 1114 -6.13 -10.57 -19.11
CA CYS A 1114 -5.83 -9.46 -18.22
C CYS A 1114 -6.75 -9.41 -16.99
N SER A 1115 -7.86 -10.15 -16.97
CA SER A 1115 -8.72 -10.40 -15.82
C SER A 1115 -8.87 -11.92 -15.59
N PRO A 1116 -9.17 -12.39 -14.36
CA PRO A 1116 -9.54 -11.62 -13.17
C PRO A 1116 -8.33 -10.97 -12.47
N TYR A 1117 -8.61 -10.12 -11.47
CA TYR A 1117 -7.60 -9.43 -10.65
C TYR A 1117 -7.54 -10.04 -9.26
N PRO A 1118 -6.47 -9.79 -8.47
CA PRO A 1118 -6.44 -10.18 -7.07
C PRO A 1118 -7.73 -9.79 -6.32
N PRO A 1119 -8.30 -10.70 -5.51
CA PRO A 1119 -7.66 -11.92 -4.99
C PRO A 1119 -7.77 -13.20 -5.84
N TYR A 1120 -8.28 -13.14 -7.08
CA TYR A 1120 -8.21 -14.31 -7.96
C TYR A 1120 -6.77 -14.53 -8.44
N ALA A 1121 -6.34 -15.78 -8.57
CA ALA A 1121 -5.06 -16.12 -9.16
C ALA A 1121 -5.02 -15.75 -10.65
N ASN A 1122 -3.93 -15.12 -11.10
CA ASN A 1122 -3.61 -14.97 -12.51
C ASN A 1122 -2.16 -15.42 -12.81
N ARG A 1123 -1.74 -15.28 -14.06
CA ARG A 1123 -0.45 -15.79 -14.59
C ARG A 1123 0.44 -14.63 -15.10
N HIS A 1124 0.30 -13.47 -14.46
CA HIS A 1124 1.12 -12.28 -14.73
C HIS A 1124 2.49 -12.40 -14.04
N LEU A 1125 3.51 -11.73 -14.56
CA LEU A 1125 4.90 -11.81 -14.08
C LEU A 1125 5.08 -11.26 -12.66
N ASP A 1126 4.14 -10.46 -12.19
CA ASP A 1126 4.17 -9.89 -10.85
C ASP A 1126 3.26 -10.62 -9.85
N GLU A 1127 2.60 -11.71 -10.27
CA GLU A 1127 1.80 -12.57 -9.40
C GLU A 1127 2.55 -13.82 -8.93
N ILE A 1128 2.06 -14.41 -7.84
CA ILE A 1128 2.68 -15.59 -7.22
C ILE A 1128 2.73 -16.79 -8.18
N MET A 1129 3.87 -17.48 -8.25
CA MET A 1129 4.11 -18.58 -9.19
C MET A 1129 3.10 -19.75 -9.08
N PRO A 1130 2.56 -20.13 -7.90
CA PRO A 1130 1.48 -21.12 -7.79
C PRO A 1130 0.27 -20.88 -8.69
N GLY A 1131 -0.05 -19.62 -9.01
CA GLY A 1131 -1.12 -19.29 -9.96
C GLY A 1131 -0.93 -19.92 -11.34
N ASN A 1132 0.31 -20.23 -11.76
CA ASN A 1132 0.60 -20.87 -13.05
C ASN A 1132 0.33 -22.38 -13.06
N ARG A 1133 0.49 -23.06 -11.92
CA ARG A 1133 0.21 -24.50 -11.79
C ARG A 1133 -1.26 -24.79 -11.50
N LEU A 1134 -1.97 -23.80 -10.96
CA LEU A 1134 -3.35 -23.92 -10.45
C LEU A 1134 -4.42 -24.10 -11.54
N TYR A 1135 -4.29 -23.49 -12.72
CA TYR A 1135 -5.38 -23.49 -13.71
C TYR A 1135 -5.79 -24.89 -14.20
N PRO A 1136 -4.87 -25.83 -14.50
CA PRO A 1136 -5.27 -27.20 -14.75
C PRO A 1136 -6.04 -27.87 -13.59
N TRP A 1137 -5.82 -27.48 -12.34
CA TRP A 1137 -6.64 -27.96 -11.21
C TRP A 1137 -8.04 -27.33 -11.21
N TYR A 1138 -8.17 -26.05 -11.58
CA TYR A 1138 -9.48 -25.43 -11.79
C TYR A 1138 -10.28 -26.12 -12.89
N ALA A 1139 -9.64 -26.54 -13.98
CA ALA A 1139 -10.32 -27.30 -15.01
C ALA A 1139 -10.94 -28.60 -14.47
N TYR A 1140 -10.25 -29.30 -13.56
CA TYR A 1140 -10.84 -30.46 -12.87
C TYR A 1140 -12.04 -30.06 -12.01
N LEU A 1141 -11.90 -29.02 -11.18
CA LEU A 1141 -12.95 -28.51 -10.30
C LEU A 1141 -14.22 -28.13 -11.06
N HIS A 1142 -14.07 -27.48 -12.22
CA HIS A 1142 -15.18 -27.02 -13.05
C HIS A 1142 -15.69 -28.07 -14.03
N LYS A 1143 -15.04 -29.25 -14.10
CA LYS A 1143 -15.29 -30.28 -15.12
C LYS A 1143 -15.16 -29.71 -16.53
N ALA A 1144 -14.16 -28.86 -16.73
CA ALA A 1144 -13.85 -28.28 -18.03
C ALA A 1144 -13.11 -29.29 -18.91
N ASP A 1145 -13.50 -29.37 -20.18
CA ASP A 1145 -12.89 -30.21 -21.21
C ASP A 1145 -11.61 -29.59 -21.76
N GLY A 1146 -11.45 -28.27 -21.61
CA GLY A 1146 -10.24 -27.60 -22.05
C GLY A 1146 -9.97 -26.23 -21.46
N TYR A 1147 -8.75 -25.76 -21.74
CA TYR A 1147 -8.21 -24.49 -21.28
C TYR A 1147 -7.70 -23.66 -22.45
N LEU A 1148 -8.00 -22.36 -22.44
CA LEU A 1148 -7.53 -21.41 -23.43
C LEU A 1148 -6.69 -20.31 -22.78
N PHE A 1149 -5.61 -19.92 -23.44
CA PHE A 1149 -4.91 -18.67 -23.17
C PHE A 1149 -4.73 -17.87 -24.47
N TRP A 1150 -5.11 -16.60 -24.43
CA TRP A 1150 -5.28 -15.78 -25.63
C TRP A 1150 -3.96 -15.37 -26.32
N ALA A 1151 -2.81 -15.63 -25.69
CA ALA A 1151 -1.53 -15.18 -26.22
C ALA A 1151 -0.34 -16.09 -25.89
N ALA A 1152 0.17 -16.83 -26.89
CA ALA A 1152 1.47 -17.49 -26.78
C ALA A 1152 2.63 -16.48 -26.92
N ASN A 1153 2.58 -15.63 -27.95
CA ASN A 1153 3.65 -14.71 -28.37
C ASN A 1153 3.10 -13.40 -29.00
N GLN A 1154 2.11 -12.75 -28.37
CA GLN A 1154 1.47 -11.54 -28.89
C GLN A 1154 2.20 -10.27 -28.41
N TYR A 1155 3.50 -10.12 -28.70
CA TYR A 1155 4.32 -9.01 -28.17
C TYR A 1155 3.85 -7.61 -28.57
N ARG A 1156 3.03 -7.48 -29.63
CA ARG A 1156 2.44 -6.21 -30.10
C ARG A 1156 3.47 -5.09 -30.31
N GLY A 1157 4.61 -5.43 -30.92
CA GLY A 1157 5.67 -4.47 -31.26
C GLY A 1157 6.62 -4.13 -30.11
N VAL A 1158 6.48 -4.78 -28.96
CA VAL A 1158 7.35 -4.62 -27.80
C VAL A 1158 8.43 -5.70 -27.80
N ASP A 1159 9.63 -5.37 -27.31
CA ASP A 1159 10.72 -6.32 -27.06
C ASP A 1159 10.50 -7.00 -25.69
N PRO A 1160 10.12 -8.30 -25.65
CA PRO A 1160 9.78 -8.98 -24.41
C PRO A 1160 10.97 -9.20 -23.47
N TYR A 1161 12.21 -8.94 -23.93
CA TYR A 1161 13.41 -8.97 -23.09
C TYR A 1161 13.70 -7.64 -22.41
N LYS A 1162 13.01 -6.56 -22.80
CA LYS A 1162 13.21 -5.20 -22.26
C LYS A 1162 11.99 -4.65 -21.57
N HIS A 1163 10.82 -5.22 -21.85
CA HIS A 1163 9.54 -4.74 -21.38
C HIS A 1163 8.61 -5.90 -21.08
N SER A 1164 7.83 -5.78 -20.01
CA SER A 1164 6.82 -6.74 -19.57
C SER A 1164 5.40 -6.27 -19.81
N ILE A 1165 5.17 -4.96 -19.82
CA ILE A 1165 3.85 -4.39 -20.12
C ILE A 1165 3.72 -4.19 -21.63
N GLY A 1166 2.56 -4.55 -22.20
CA GLY A 1166 2.27 -4.33 -23.62
C GLY A 1166 2.40 -2.87 -24.06
N PRO A 1167 2.24 -2.53 -25.35
CA PRO A 1167 2.58 -1.21 -25.87
C PRO A 1167 1.92 -0.08 -25.08
N THR A 1168 2.75 0.90 -24.72
CA THR A 1168 2.44 2.06 -23.88
C THR A 1168 1.76 3.21 -24.65
N GLY A 1169 1.43 3.00 -25.93
CA GLY A 1169 0.74 3.96 -26.80
C GLY A 1169 -0.47 3.30 -27.46
N GLY A 1170 -1.67 3.80 -27.14
CA GLY A 1170 -2.90 3.32 -27.73
C GLY A 1170 -2.97 3.63 -29.23
N ASP A 1171 -3.31 2.63 -30.03
CA ASP A 1171 -3.73 2.75 -31.43
C ASP A 1171 -5.18 3.27 -31.57
N GLY A 1172 -5.63 4.06 -30.60
CA GLY A 1172 -6.94 4.71 -30.59
C GLY A 1172 -8.14 3.79 -30.34
N TYR A 1173 -7.94 2.47 -30.16
CA TYR A 1173 -9.04 1.52 -29.96
C TYR A 1173 -8.99 0.74 -28.62
N ARG A 1174 -7.88 0.76 -27.88
CA ARG A 1174 -7.69 -0.04 -26.64
C ARG A 1174 -6.83 0.68 -25.58
N PRO A 1175 -7.07 0.44 -24.27
CA PRO A 1175 -6.39 1.12 -23.16
C PRO A 1175 -4.89 0.82 -23.07
N VAL A 1176 -4.15 1.73 -22.42
CA VAL A 1176 -2.69 1.74 -22.28
C VAL A 1176 -2.21 0.69 -21.27
N GLY A 1177 -1.44 -0.31 -21.70
CA GLY A 1177 -0.64 -1.21 -20.84
C GLY A 1177 -1.36 -2.44 -20.26
N HIS A 1178 -1.10 -3.62 -20.84
CA HIS A 1178 -1.55 -4.91 -20.27
C HIS A 1178 -0.78 -5.27 -18.98
N PRO A 1179 -1.34 -6.11 -18.10
CA PRO A 1179 -0.58 -6.69 -16.98
C PRO A 1179 0.73 -7.33 -17.45
N PRO A 1180 1.79 -7.29 -16.62
CA PRO A 1180 3.11 -7.68 -17.07
C PRO A 1180 3.13 -9.15 -17.49
N GLY A 1181 3.50 -9.42 -18.74
CA GLY A 1181 3.55 -10.75 -19.34
C GLY A 1181 2.20 -11.37 -19.73
N ASP A 1182 1.06 -10.65 -19.66
CA ASP A 1182 -0.25 -11.18 -20.10
C ASP A 1182 -0.29 -11.52 -21.60
N ASN A 1183 0.46 -10.74 -22.39
CA ASN A 1183 0.49 -10.82 -23.86
C ASN A 1183 1.39 -11.95 -24.40
N TRP A 1184 2.13 -12.68 -23.56
CA TRP A 1184 2.98 -13.79 -24.01
C TRP A 1184 3.35 -14.74 -22.88
N MET A 1185 3.48 -16.01 -23.23
CA MET A 1185 3.97 -17.08 -22.36
C MET A 1185 5.28 -17.68 -22.87
N PHE A 1186 5.62 -17.42 -24.13
CA PHE A 1186 6.81 -17.87 -24.82
C PHE A 1186 7.63 -16.67 -25.29
N TYR A 1187 8.93 -16.87 -25.46
CA TYR A 1187 9.88 -15.80 -25.81
C TYR A 1187 10.54 -16.09 -27.16
N PRO A 1188 10.81 -15.07 -28.01
CA PRO A 1188 11.36 -15.27 -29.34
C PRO A 1188 12.87 -15.45 -29.27
N HIS A 1189 13.42 -16.30 -30.10
CA HIS A 1189 14.85 -16.54 -30.27
C HIS A 1189 15.17 -16.67 -31.76
N ARG A 1190 16.45 -16.62 -32.12
CA ARG A 1190 16.89 -16.65 -33.53
C ARG A 1190 16.23 -17.75 -34.37
N ASP A 1191 16.00 -18.92 -33.78
CA ASP A 1191 15.49 -20.12 -34.45
C ASP A 1191 14.06 -20.52 -34.06
N GLY A 1192 13.31 -19.70 -33.33
CA GLY A 1192 11.94 -20.02 -32.94
C GLY A 1192 11.58 -19.48 -31.56
N LEU A 1193 10.70 -20.18 -30.85
CA LEU A 1193 10.28 -19.79 -29.50
C LEU A 1193 10.98 -20.61 -28.41
N TYR A 1194 11.10 -20.05 -27.22
CA TYR A 1194 11.45 -20.79 -26.00
C TYR A 1194 10.34 -20.68 -24.95
N GLY A 1195 10.29 -21.68 -24.08
CA GLY A 1195 9.36 -21.72 -22.95
C GLY A 1195 9.77 -20.78 -21.82
N SER A 1196 8.95 -20.76 -20.79
CA SER A 1196 9.13 -19.92 -19.60
C SER A 1196 8.89 -20.71 -18.31
N MET A 1197 9.31 -20.15 -17.18
CA MET A 1197 8.99 -20.68 -15.84
C MET A 1197 7.47 -20.79 -15.61
N ARG A 1198 6.69 -19.81 -16.12
CA ARG A 1198 5.22 -19.86 -16.08
C ARG A 1198 4.65 -21.05 -16.88
N MET A 1199 5.19 -21.34 -18.06
CA MET A 1199 4.75 -22.50 -18.85
C MET A 1199 5.23 -23.83 -18.29
N LEU A 1200 6.41 -23.88 -17.67
CA LEU A 1200 6.88 -25.06 -16.95
C LEU A 1200 5.89 -25.44 -15.85
N ASN A 1201 5.50 -24.48 -15.00
CA ASN A 1201 4.54 -24.72 -13.92
C ASN A 1201 3.14 -25.07 -14.42
N PHE A 1202 2.70 -24.49 -15.54
CA PHE A 1202 1.43 -24.89 -16.18
C PHE A 1202 1.47 -26.35 -16.67
N ARG A 1203 2.55 -26.78 -17.31
CA ARG A 1203 2.73 -28.18 -17.73
C ARG A 1203 2.72 -29.14 -16.55
N GLU A 1204 3.33 -28.75 -15.43
CA GLU A 1204 3.27 -29.53 -14.19
C GLU A 1204 1.82 -29.64 -13.66
N GLY A 1205 1.03 -28.57 -13.78
CA GLY A 1205 -0.41 -28.61 -13.49
C GLY A 1205 -1.17 -29.55 -14.44
N LEU A 1206 -0.84 -29.56 -15.74
CA LEU A 1206 -1.47 -30.48 -16.70
C LEU A 1206 -1.18 -31.95 -16.37
N LEU A 1207 0.03 -32.25 -15.90
CA LEU A 1207 0.39 -33.58 -15.40
C LEU A 1207 -0.44 -33.93 -14.15
N ASP A 1208 -0.55 -33.00 -13.20
CA ASP A 1208 -1.37 -33.18 -12.00
C ASP A 1208 -2.83 -33.49 -12.37
N HIS A 1209 -3.41 -32.68 -13.25
CA HIS A 1209 -4.77 -32.86 -13.76
C HIS A 1209 -4.95 -34.24 -14.40
N ALA A 1210 -4.03 -34.66 -15.27
CA ALA A 1210 -4.13 -35.97 -15.92
C ALA A 1210 -4.12 -37.12 -14.90
N MET A 1211 -3.28 -37.03 -13.86
CA MET A 1211 -3.24 -38.04 -12.79
C MET A 1211 -4.48 -37.97 -11.89
N LEU A 1212 -4.99 -36.78 -11.62
CA LEU A 1212 -6.21 -36.58 -10.83
C LEU A 1212 -7.45 -37.12 -11.54
N VAL A 1213 -7.57 -36.91 -12.86
CA VAL A 1213 -8.62 -37.53 -13.70
C VAL A 1213 -8.52 -39.06 -13.65
N LYS A 1214 -7.32 -39.60 -13.85
CA LYS A 1214 -7.07 -41.06 -13.76
C LYS A 1214 -7.43 -41.63 -12.39
N LEU A 1215 -7.17 -40.87 -11.31
CA LEU A 1215 -7.59 -41.26 -9.96
C LEU A 1215 -9.12 -41.20 -9.83
N ALA A 1216 -9.76 -40.17 -10.36
CA ALA A 1216 -11.20 -39.97 -10.26
C ALA A 1216 -12.04 -41.05 -11.00
N GLU A 1217 -11.46 -41.66 -12.03
CA GLU A 1217 -12.03 -42.83 -12.71
C GLU A 1217 -12.07 -44.06 -11.79
N ARG A 1218 -11.14 -44.15 -10.83
CA ARG A 1218 -11.01 -45.26 -9.89
C ARG A 1218 -11.66 -45.00 -8.54
N ASP A 1219 -11.46 -43.81 -8.00
CA ASP A 1219 -11.87 -43.35 -6.68
C ASP A 1219 -12.10 -41.83 -6.71
N ARG A 1220 -13.33 -41.45 -7.06
CA ARG A 1220 -13.73 -40.06 -7.21
C ARG A 1220 -13.71 -39.30 -5.88
N ASP A 1221 -14.16 -39.92 -4.80
CA ASP A 1221 -14.22 -39.28 -3.49
C ASP A 1221 -12.81 -38.90 -3.02
N ARG A 1222 -11.82 -39.77 -3.24
CA ARG A 1222 -10.42 -39.47 -2.93
C ARG A 1222 -9.83 -38.39 -3.83
N ALA A 1223 -10.15 -38.39 -5.13
CA ALA A 1223 -9.71 -37.34 -6.04
C ALA A 1223 -10.30 -35.97 -5.65
N ASP A 1224 -11.59 -35.92 -5.32
CA ASP A 1224 -12.27 -34.70 -4.87
C ASP A 1224 -11.71 -34.21 -3.51
N GLU A 1225 -11.36 -35.12 -2.58
CA GLU A 1225 -10.69 -34.76 -1.33
C GLU A 1225 -9.34 -34.08 -1.57
N ILE A 1226 -8.50 -34.63 -2.47
CA ILE A 1226 -7.21 -34.05 -2.81
C ILE A 1226 -7.38 -32.72 -3.56
N MET A 1227 -8.33 -32.63 -4.50
CA MET A 1227 -8.67 -31.37 -5.18
C MET A 1227 -9.01 -30.27 -4.16
N ASN A 1228 -9.84 -30.57 -3.17
CA ASN A 1228 -10.24 -29.61 -2.12
C ASN A 1228 -9.09 -29.15 -1.21
N SER A 1229 -7.96 -29.87 -1.19
CA SER A 1229 -6.73 -29.42 -0.51
C SER A 1229 -5.98 -28.34 -1.31
N ILE A 1230 -6.20 -28.27 -2.63
CA ILE A 1230 -5.58 -27.29 -3.53
C ILE A 1230 -6.51 -26.11 -3.77
N ALA A 1231 -7.77 -26.36 -4.12
CA ALA A 1231 -8.75 -25.32 -4.34
C ALA A 1231 -10.18 -25.81 -4.10
N ARG A 1232 -10.94 -25.02 -3.35
CA ARG A 1232 -12.36 -25.26 -3.08
C ARG A 1232 -13.27 -24.44 -4.01
N ASN A 1233 -12.77 -23.30 -4.45
CA ASN A 1233 -13.34 -22.42 -5.47
C ASN A 1233 -12.25 -21.48 -6.00
N GLN A 1234 -12.60 -20.55 -6.89
CA GLN A 1234 -11.66 -19.67 -7.59
C GLN A 1234 -11.01 -18.58 -6.70
N LEU A 1235 -11.52 -18.40 -5.48
CA LEU A 1235 -11.05 -17.43 -4.47
C LEU A 1235 -10.35 -18.10 -3.27
N ASP A 1236 -10.46 -19.42 -3.17
CA ASP A 1236 -10.01 -20.22 -2.04
C ASP A 1236 -9.13 -21.35 -2.55
N TYR A 1237 -7.86 -20.98 -2.74
CA TYR A 1237 -6.82 -21.81 -3.31
C TYR A 1237 -5.53 -21.70 -2.51
N GLU A 1238 -4.71 -22.74 -2.60
CA GLU A 1238 -3.45 -22.84 -1.90
C GLU A 1238 -2.30 -22.14 -2.65
N THR A 1239 -1.44 -21.49 -1.87
CA THR A 1239 -0.28 -20.72 -2.34
C THR A 1239 1.06 -21.31 -1.85
N ASP A 1240 1.02 -22.28 -0.94
CA ASP A 1240 2.19 -22.99 -0.45
C ASP A 1240 2.61 -24.13 -1.41
N PRO A 1241 3.83 -24.07 -2.01
CA PRO A 1241 4.35 -25.14 -2.87
C PRO A 1241 4.31 -26.53 -2.24
N ARG A 1242 4.47 -26.63 -0.91
CA ARG A 1242 4.53 -27.91 -0.20
C ARG A 1242 3.23 -28.70 -0.35
N VAL A 1243 2.10 -28.01 -0.41
CA VAL A 1243 0.79 -28.65 -0.56
C VAL A 1243 0.60 -29.20 -1.96
N TYR A 1244 1.08 -28.52 -3.01
CA TYR A 1244 1.07 -29.06 -4.39
C TYR A 1244 1.92 -30.33 -4.51
N HIS A 1245 3.09 -30.36 -3.87
CA HIS A 1245 3.95 -31.55 -3.88
C HIS A 1245 3.33 -32.70 -3.10
N GLN A 1246 2.73 -32.40 -1.95
CA GLN A 1246 2.00 -33.39 -1.14
C GLN A 1246 0.78 -33.94 -1.90
N ALA A 1247 -0.01 -33.09 -2.56
CA ALA A 1247 -1.15 -33.51 -3.37
C ALA A 1247 -0.72 -34.44 -4.51
N ARG A 1248 0.34 -34.07 -5.27
CA ARG A 1248 0.89 -34.95 -6.32
C ARG A 1248 1.34 -36.31 -5.75
N ARG A 1249 2.04 -36.31 -4.62
CA ARG A 1249 2.45 -37.52 -3.93
C ARG A 1249 1.24 -38.39 -3.58
N GLU A 1250 0.20 -37.80 -2.99
CA GLU A 1250 -1.02 -38.51 -2.59
C GLU A 1250 -1.76 -39.11 -3.78
N ILE A 1251 -1.84 -38.39 -4.91
CA ILE A 1251 -2.43 -38.91 -6.15
C ILE A 1251 -1.65 -40.15 -6.63
N LEU A 1252 -0.32 -40.06 -6.71
CA LEU A 1252 0.53 -41.16 -7.18
C LEU A 1252 0.55 -42.34 -6.22
N GLU A 1253 0.55 -42.11 -4.90
CA GLU A 1253 0.43 -43.16 -3.89
C GLU A 1253 -0.92 -43.86 -3.96
N ALA A 1254 -2.00 -43.11 -4.18
CA ALA A 1254 -3.32 -43.68 -4.39
C ALA A 1254 -3.32 -44.55 -5.65
N LEU A 1255 -2.92 -44.01 -6.80
CA LEU A 1255 -2.86 -44.74 -8.07
C LEU A 1255 -1.94 -45.98 -8.04
N HIS A 1256 -0.90 -45.97 -7.20
CA HIS A 1256 -0.01 -47.12 -7.02
C HIS A 1256 -0.66 -48.28 -6.25
N ARG A 1257 -1.51 -47.99 -5.26
CA ARG A 1257 -2.23 -49.03 -4.50
C ARG A 1257 -3.23 -49.73 -5.43
N PRO A 1258 -3.32 -51.07 -5.41
CA PRO A 1258 -4.18 -51.83 -6.31
C PRO A 1258 -5.67 -51.53 -6.15
#